data_AF-A0A7Z0RWF0-F1
#
_entry.id   AF-A0A7Z0RWF0-F1
#
_cell.length_a   1.000
_cell.length_b   1.000
_cell.length_c   1.000
_cell.angle_alpha   90.00
_cell.angle_beta   90.00
_cell.angle_gamma   90.00
#
_symmetry.space_group_name_H-M   'P 1'
#
loop_
_entity.id
_entity.type
_entity.pdbx_description
1 polymer ?
#
loop_
_entity_poly.entity_id
_entity_poly.type
_entity_poly.pdbx_seq_one_letter_code
_entity_poly.pdbx_strand_id
1 'polypeptide(L)'
;MAEQSVVVHSDDVRTSEQIARLGSPYADLCRWAADRDLNGAVELAYWSLGLSHRIIAIGNMVDEFHHPEAKAILTSWREDPIISLLDDLAKAIRQDPQINRQYPALPHLGNAEKTKYRYKAEGSLKEQTFLITLITHPLPAAEEPSINFWRRALRLWLVGQAAYRVFSDSCLADRNISKAARFLIADRYQEQWQLVDGILRRAQRYMTPDMLTFERFTDALFLAAEQYKQSDSSGKSSKAFLNAIIDIANGDRKPFPSRRSPTEQPALSFSLPAAPSASSWVTVDENSEDLAEVCPSTPSMVDDDEDDAIYLLPVDATDTQAQQVLTGRSFYQQQAEASHYLPWSYSKLLPPERITIDQWVRQQLLRTDPLALLGGALVWLALRFSRSLNQVLTMTIGEEAQGEWCIAPDFLFVSRLAPRRRNAWYPDQAAQPYVADYQETQSVELIPEISQALTSVSQQMATPTSLAGMWQSVSLGQKVDAWFNAQMRIECPRVTSGKLAEVGGQAIFDASGNHHFARMLTAHPNSALPGACSYASWDIAAIEQGLKLPYHPSAINRLGVTNQGSLLVPLETRLNRTIDDATRQLKEAFDGNDLIRLHNQWTSYCVMALYAATGSRYLKEPFESTLFFNHDLPAVFINDKAEGNGVRNGRMVPLPDKAIAFVEGHLTYLRRLAELLASTHPIVSSQINALLDLPAKAEQPLFFLLDETLNWQSMSATDLPGMPLFDWPLPPNLFRHRLAQQLPLKGVDNEVVDGWLGHAEKSVASYGDTSPRCWLDDWKTYRAEVNALFDRLSFDVLTPPALLPMVTRCAAQEPAQRPRKFGQRLREKNRRLATRHAIRGALNEITLYLKDREIASLTVDEVNQLGRKMLLQERGTPYPSAALRFDVLIRLLERHESPHRHAFHRRHIPKLPENTLIHEGVSTSVTVMTQLEKWAEKIRPYADRAHCSKRQALSLGTMLLCIEKRISYTRMLHDVSLGDNYRLLYHRNTYYLEYSEQLEYANYHVPVQRHVVSYHVASLLAFGQGLTTKRALEDAWKLPHEAPPLPTTFVQGFESRQPLTLNHILDHASDIVNQANLLVLPGIVAGALAGRIAATSLPMQAQVRMVQGKSLVFPDPPTVTEGGTAPTMTPALLRAEGGKHELQQQASRLFKDVKQILEGYTKPQAKSTAKSLEPASFMRVSIERFGAVGCRLQSSTAVSMA
;
A
#
# COMPACT_ATOMS: atom_id res chain seq x y z
N MET A 1 -44.83 62.04 -36.91
CA MET A 1 -43.63 61.79 -36.08
C MET A 1 -44.07 61.22 -34.75
N ALA A 2 -43.76 59.96 -34.51
CA ALA A 2 -43.49 59.31 -33.22
C ALA A 2 -43.51 57.80 -33.48
N GLU A 3 -42.35 57.24 -33.81
CA GLU A 3 -42.08 55.81 -33.93
C GLU A 3 -41.70 55.25 -32.55
N GLN A 4 -42.25 54.09 -32.21
CA GLN A 4 -41.78 53.24 -31.11
C GLN A 4 -40.72 52.29 -31.68
N SER A 5 -39.46 52.44 -31.25
CA SER A 5 -38.38 51.52 -31.52
C SER A 5 -38.29 50.47 -30.40
N VAL A 6 -38.50 49.21 -30.77
CA VAL A 6 -38.35 48.03 -29.90
C VAL A 6 -36.86 47.74 -29.71
N VAL A 7 -36.45 47.63 -28.44
CA VAL A 7 -35.11 47.17 -28.03
C VAL A 7 -35.06 45.65 -28.19
N VAL A 8 -34.21 45.14 -29.08
CA VAL A 8 -33.95 43.69 -29.27
C VAL A 8 -32.79 43.28 -28.36
N HIS A 9 -32.98 42.25 -27.55
CA HIS A 9 -31.94 41.67 -26.68
C HIS A 9 -30.82 41.00 -27.50
N SER A 10 -29.57 41.03 -27.01
CA SER A 10 -28.38 40.50 -27.73
C SER A 10 -28.47 39.01 -28.11
N ASP A 11 -29.29 38.24 -27.41
CA ASP A 11 -29.49 36.80 -27.67
C ASP A 11 -30.44 36.53 -28.85
N ASP A 12 -31.41 37.42 -29.11
CA ASP A 12 -32.31 37.31 -30.26
C ASP A 12 -31.58 37.52 -31.59
N VAL A 13 -30.52 38.35 -31.58
CA VAL A 13 -29.67 38.60 -32.77
C VAL A 13 -28.86 37.35 -33.11
N ARG A 14 -28.25 36.69 -32.11
CA ARG A 14 -27.46 35.45 -32.31
C ARG A 14 -28.30 34.28 -32.81
N THR A 15 -29.49 34.09 -32.24
CA THR A 15 -30.42 33.04 -32.68
C THR A 15 -30.92 33.32 -34.09
N SER A 16 -31.23 34.58 -34.44
CA SER A 16 -31.66 34.96 -35.79
C SER A 16 -30.57 34.73 -36.84
N GLU A 17 -29.31 35.04 -36.52
CA GLU A 17 -28.16 34.75 -37.37
C GLU A 17 -27.92 33.24 -37.54
N GLN A 18 -28.09 32.45 -36.47
CA GLN A 18 -27.99 31.00 -36.53
C GLN A 18 -29.09 30.39 -37.41
N ILE A 19 -30.33 30.88 -37.30
CA ILE A 19 -31.45 30.47 -38.17
C ILE A 19 -31.17 30.84 -39.62
N ALA A 20 -30.55 31.99 -39.89
CA ALA A 20 -30.16 32.38 -41.24
C ALA A 20 -29.10 31.41 -41.84
N ARG A 21 -28.17 30.90 -41.01
CA ARG A 21 -27.15 29.92 -41.43
C ARG A 21 -27.69 28.49 -41.60
N LEU A 22 -28.51 28.00 -40.67
CA LEU A 22 -29.04 26.62 -40.66
C LEU A 22 -30.34 26.47 -41.47
N GLY A 23 -31.02 27.58 -41.74
CA GLY A 23 -32.24 27.71 -42.54
C GLY A 23 -33.54 27.52 -41.77
N SER A 24 -34.64 27.94 -42.41
CA SER A 24 -35.98 27.92 -41.81
C SER A 24 -36.45 26.56 -41.27
N PRO A 25 -36.06 25.38 -41.81
CA PRO A 25 -36.49 24.10 -41.24
C PRO A 25 -35.87 23.79 -39.86
N TYR A 26 -34.77 24.44 -39.50
CA TYR A 26 -34.12 24.32 -38.20
C TYR A 26 -34.52 25.44 -37.22
N ALA A 27 -35.41 26.35 -37.62
CA ALA A 27 -35.74 27.54 -36.83
C ALA A 27 -36.24 27.21 -35.41
N ASP A 28 -37.11 26.20 -35.28
CA ASP A 28 -37.66 25.81 -33.98
C ASP A 28 -36.62 25.08 -33.11
N LEU A 29 -35.72 24.29 -33.72
CA LEU A 29 -34.59 23.70 -33.01
C LEU A 29 -33.60 24.75 -32.50
N CYS A 30 -33.28 25.77 -33.30
CA CYS A 30 -32.37 26.85 -32.89
C CYS A 30 -32.95 27.67 -31.73
N ARG A 31 -34.25 28.03 -31.79
CA ARG A 31 -34.92 28.74 -30.68
C ARG A 31 -34.93 27.89 -29.41
N TRP A 32 -35.30 26.62 -29.54
CA TRP A 32 -35.32 25.68 -28.41
C TRP A 32 -33.94 25.46 -27.78
N ALA A 33 -32.89 25.41 -28.60
CA ALA A 33 -31.53 25.25 -28.15
C ALA A 33 -31.02 26.52 -27.45
N ALA A 34 -31.45 27.71 -27.89
CA ALA A 34 -31.07 28.97 -27.27
C ALA A 34 -31.60 29.09 -25.84
N ASP A 35 -32.85 28.66 -25.60
CA ASP A 35 -33.46 28.64 -24.27
C ASP A 35 -32.74 27.70 -23.28
N ARG A 36 -31.87 26.81 -23.78
CA ARG A 36 -31.17 25.77 -23.02
C ARG A 36 -29.64 25.87 -23.08
N ASP A 37 -29.12 26.95 -23.68
CA ASP A 37 -27.69 27.16 -23.90
C ASP A 37 -27.00 26.03 -24.72
N LEU A 38 -27.71 25.47 -25.70
CA LEU A 38 -27.25 24.37 -26.57
C LEU A 38 -27.00 24.80 -28.02
N ASN A 39 -27.03 26.10 -28.31
CA ASN A 39 -26.86 26.64 -29.67
C ASN A 39 -25.57 26.16 -30.35
N GLY A 40 -24.46 26.18 -29.60
CA GLY A 40 -23.17 25.72 -30.09
C GLY A 40 -23.16 24.23 -30.45
N ALA A 41 -23.84 23.41 -29.65
CA ALA A 41 -23.97 21.97 -29.89
C ALA A 41 -24.78 21.67 -31.17
N VAL A 42 -25.88 22.40 -31.39
CA VAL A 42 -26.72 22.24 -32.59
C VAL A 42 -25.94 22.61 -33.85
N GLU A 43 -25.21 23.72 -33.82
CA GLU A 43 -24.39 24.16 -34.96
C GLU A 43 -23.27 23.14 -35.24
N LEU A 44 -22.59 22.66 -34.19
CA LEU A 44 -21.56 21.64 -34.31
C LEU A 44 -22.10 20.33 -34.90
N ALA A 45 -23.24 19.83 -34.42
CA ALA A 45 -23.87 18.61 -34.92
C ALA A 45 -24.34 18.77 -36.38
N TYR A 46 -24.95 19.92 -36.71
CA TYR A 46 -25.41 20.23 -38.06
C TYR A 46 -24.28 20.17 -39.08
N TRP A 47 -23.17 20.84 -38.79
CA TRP A 47 -22.02 20.89 -39.68
C TRP A 47 -21.26 19.57 -39.75
N SER A 48 -21.05 18.89 -38.61
CA SER A 48 -20.33 17.62 -38.54
C SER A 48 -21.03 16.51 -39.33
N LEU A 49 -22.36 16.49 -39.32
CA LEU A 49 -23.15 15.50 -40.05
C LEU A 49 -23.35 15.85 -41.53
N GLY A 50 -22.95 17.06 -41.95
CA GLY A 50 -23.12 17.55 -43.32
C GLY A 50 -24.57 17.85 -43.68
N LEU A 51 -25.38 18.28 -42.70
CA LEU A 51 -26.78 18.65 -42.90
C LEU A 51 -26.91 19.89 -43.80
N SER A 52 -28.13 20.15 -44.25
CA SER A 52 -28.49 21.30 -45.08
C SER A 52 -29.95 21.67 -44.85
N HIS A 53 -30.41 22.78 -45.43
CA HIS A 53 -31.83 23.16 -45.42
C HIS A 53 -32.77 22.07 -46.02
N ARG A 54 -32.23 21.13 -46.80
CA ARG A 54 -33.01 20.01 -47.39
C ARG A 54 -32.83 18.68 -46.65
N ILE A 55 -31.80 18.58 -45.81
CA ILE A 55 -31.47 17.36 -45.07
C ILE A 55 -31.75 17.62 -43.59
N ILE A 56 -32.98 17.33 -43.17
CA ILE A 56 -33.45 17.43 -41.78
C ILE A 56 -33.30 16.06 -41.14
N ALA A 57 -32.12 15.79 -40.55
CA ALA A 57 -31.74 14.44 -40.12
C ALA A 57 -31.00 14.40 -38.78
N ILE A 58 -31.13 15.46 -37.96
CA ILE A 58 -30.51 15.52 -36.63
C ILE A 58 -30.99 14.38 -35.72
N GLY A 59 -32.23 13.91 -35.89
CA GLY A 59 -32.80 12.76 -35.18
C GLY A 59 -32.02 11.45 -35.39
N ASN A 60 -31.32 11.27 -36.53
CA ASN A 60 -30.48 10.09 -36.75
C ASN A 60 -29.30 10.03 -35.76
N MET A 61 -28.72 11.18 -35.39
CA MET A 61 -27.68 11.23 -34.36
C MET A 61 -28.26 10.91 -32.99
N VAL A 62 -29.44 11.45 -32.68
CA VAL A 62 -30.15 11.20 -31.41
C VAL A 62 -30.40 9.70 -31.22
N ASP A 63 -30.94 9.02 -32.24
CA ASP A 63 -31.19 7.58 -32.16
C ASP A 63 -29.90 6.76 -32.05
N GLU A 64 -28.83 7.15 -32.75
CA GLU A 64 -27.52 6.49 -32.67
C GLU A 64 -26.88 6.62 -31.28
N PHE A 65 -26.95 7.81 -30.67
CA PHE A 65 -26.38 8.07 -29.33
C PHE A 65 -27.18 7.39 -28.21
N HIS A 66 -28.47 7.09 -28.44
CA HIS A 66 -29.33 6.40 -27.47
C HIS A 66 -29.29 4.86 -27.57
N HIS A 67 -28.52 4.31 -28.51
CA HIS A 67 -28.33 2.86 -28.62
C HIS A 67 -27.62 2.31 -27.36
N PRO A 68 -27.94 1.10 -26.86
CA PRO A 68 -27.37 0.56 -25.61
C PRO A 68 -25.83 0.60 -25.55
N GLU A 69 -25.12 0.16 -26.60
CA GLU A 69 -23.66 0.21 -26.66
C GLU A 69 -23.14 1.66 -26.73
N ALA A 70 -23.83 2.56 -27.44
CA ALA A 70 -23.44 3.96 -27.56
C ALA A 70 -23.48 4.67 -26.20
N LYS A 71 -24.49 4.40 -25.37
CA LYS A 71 -24.58 4.95 -24.01
C LYS A 71 -23.38 4.56 -23.15
N ALA A 72 -22.96 3.30 -23.20
CA ALA A 72 -21.79 2.84 -22.47
C ALA A 72 -20.50 3.53 -22.98
N ILE A 73 -20.33 3.64 -24.30
CA ILE A 73 -19.16 4.30 -24.92
C ILE A 73 -19.10 5.79 -24.56
N LEU A 74 -20.21 6.52 -24.75
CA LEU A 74 -20.30 7.95 -24.48
C LEU A 74 -20.12 8.27 -22.99
N THR A 75 -20.56 7.38 -22.10
CA THR A 75 -20.29 7.51 -20.66
C THR A 75 -18.78 7.45 -20.38
N SER A 76 -18.05 6.54 -21.03
CA SER A 76 -16.59 6.44 -20.88
C SER A 76 -15.84 7.58 -21.58
N TRP A 77 -16.41 8.18 -22.63
CA TRP A 77 -15.81 9.29 -23.39
C TRP A 77 -16.22 10.68 -22.90
N ARG A 78 -17.01 10.77 -21.83
CA ARG A 78 -17.65 12.02 -21.39
C ARG A 78 -16.68 13.13 -21.00
N GLU A 79 -15.45 12.81 -20.62
CA GLU A 79 -14.43 13.81 -20.29
C GLU A 79 -13.98 14.62 -21.52
N ASP A 80 -14.22 14.09 -22.73
CA ASP A 80 -13.97 14.84 -23.96
C ASP A 80 -15.07 15.92 -24.12
N PRO A 81 -14.70 17.21 -24.16
CA PRO A 81 -15.67 18.30 -24.09
C PRO A 81 -16.56 18.38 -25.34
N ILE A 82 -16.06 17.93 -26.50
CA ILE A 82 -16.85 17.90 -27.74
C ILE A 82 -17.84 16.73 -27.70
N ILE A 83 -17.40 15.55 -27.23
CA ILE A 83 -18.28 14.39 -27.09
C ILE A 83 -19.36 14.65 -26.05
N SER A 84 -19.03 15.23 -24.89
CA SER A 84 -20.04 15.59 -23.87
C SER A 84 -21.07 16.54 -24.45
N LEU A 85 -20.65 17.58 -25.17
CA LEU A 85 -21.55 18.57 -25.77
C LEU A 85 -22.55 17.91 -26.74
N LEU A 86 -22.09 16.99 -27.59
CA LEU A 86 -22.97 16.27 -28.52
C LEU A 86 -23.90 15.28 -27.81
N ASP A 87 -23.43 14.61 -26.76
CA ASP A 87 -24.22 13.68 -25.94
C ASP A 87 -25.29 14.41 -25.12
N ASP A 88 -24.95 15.56 -24.53
CA ASP A 88 -25.89 16.41 -23.79
C ASP A 88 -26.99 16.96 -24.73
N LEU A 89 -26.63 17.38 -25.96
CA LEU A 89 -27.63 17.74 -26.98
C LEU A 89 -28.56 16.57 -27.33
N ALA A 90 -27.99 15.38 -27.58
CA ALA A 90 -28.79 14.22 -27.92
C ALA A 90 -29.78 13.85 -26.80
N LYS A 91 -29.31 13.84 -25.53
CA LYS A 91 -30.15 13.59 -24.36
C LYS A 91 -31.25 14.64 -24.19
N ALA A 92 -30.91 15.92 -24.35
CA ALA A 92 -31.87 17.02 -24.25
C ALA A 92 -32.97 16.91 -25.31
N ILE A 93 -32.62 16.61 -26.57
CA ILE A 93 -33.61 16.38 -27.63
C ILE A 93 -34.49 15.17 -27.28
N ARG A 94 -33.91 14.06 -26.81
CA ARG A 94 -34.68 12.84 -26.49
C ARG A 94 -35.65 13.03 -25.33
N GLN A 95 -35.27 13.87 -24.35
CA GLN A 95 -36.09 14.17 -23.17
C GLN A 95 -37.24 15.14 -23.48
N ASP A 96 -37.14 15.94 -24.54
CA ASP A 96 -38.19 16.85 -24.99
C ASP A 96 -39.08 16.19 -26.07
N PRO A 97 -40.30 15.72 -25.74
CA PRO A 97 -41.13 14.95 -26.67
C PRO A 97 -41.60 15.77 -27.88
N GLN A 98 -41.65 17.10 -27.77
CA GLN A 98 -42.11 17.97 -28.85
C GLN A 98 -41.02 18.12 -29.91
N ILE A 99 -39.79 18.46 -29.49
CA ILE A 99 -38.65 18.57 -30.41
C ILE A 99 -38.28 17.22 -31.01
N ASN A 100 -38.28 16.14 -30.23
CA ASN A 100 -37.98 14.80 -30.73
C ASN A 100 -38.95 14.34 -31.83
N ARG A 101 -40.24 14.71 -31.74
CA ARG A 101 -41.24 14.41 -32.78
C ARG A 101 -41.10 15.28 -34.02
N GLN A 102 -40.68 16.54 -33.84
CA GLN A 102 -40.52 17.50 -34.94
C GLN A 102 -39.29 17.20 -35.81
N TYR A 103 -38.26 16.58 -35.23
CA TYR A 103 -37.01 16.22 -35.91
C TYR A 103 -36.74 14.70 -35.88
N PRO A 104 -37.60 13.88 -36.51
CA PRO A 104 -37.46 12.41 -36.46
C PRO A 104 -36.24 11.92 -37.26
N ALA A 105 -35.72 10.75 -36.90
CA ALA A 105 -34.68 10.09 -37.67
C ALA A 105 -35.19 9.65 -39.06
N LEU A 106 -34.41 9.91 -40.10
CA LEU A 106 -34.71 9.45 -41.45
C LEU A 106 -34.46 7.93 -41.57
N PRO A 107 -35.39 7.14 -42.14
CA PRO A 107 -35.28 5.69 -42.15
C PRO A 107 -34.33 5.16 -43.22
N HIS A 108 -33.60 4.07 -42.96
CA HIS A 108 -32.81 3.35 -43.97
C HIS A 108 -33.67 2.83 -45.14
N LEU A 109 -33.19 2.91 -46.38
CA LEU A 109 -33.94 2.51 -47.60
C LEU A 109 -33.74 1.05 -48.05
N GLY A 110 -33.40 0.17 -47.11
CA GLY A 110 -33.31 -1.28 -47.33
C GLY A 110 -31.92 -1.80 -47.72
N ASN A 111 -31.15 -1.10 -48.55
CA ASN A 111 -29.75 -1.46 -48.86
C ASN A 111 -28.83 -0.24 -48.92
N ALA A 112 -27.51 -0.46 -48.86
CA ALA A 112 -26.51 0.60 -48.85
C ALA A 112 -26.62 1.54 -50.06
N GLU A 113 -26.87 1.02 -51.27
CA GLU A 113 -26.93 1.82 -52.50
C GLU A 113 -28.14 2.77 -52.54
N LYS A 114 -29.31 2.32 -52.06
CA LYS A 114 -30.50 3.17 -51.95
C LYS A 114 -30.32 4.28 -50.92
N THR A 115 -29.72 3.98 -49.76
CA THR A 115 -29.42 4.99 -48.74
C THR A 115 -28.37 5.99 -49.22
N LYS A 116 -27.33 5.54 -49.94
CA LYS A 116 -26.38 6.42 -50.63
C LYS A 116 -27.07 7.32 -51.67
N TYR A 117 -27.99 6.77 -52.47
CA TYR A 117 -28.71 7.53 -53.49
C TYR A 117 -29.55 8.67 -52.90
N ARG A 118 -30.28 8.42 -51.80
CA ARG A 118 -31.05 9.47 -51.09
C ARG A 118 -30.20 10.70 -50.79
N TYR A 119 -29.06 10.50 -50.15
CA TYR A 119 -28.20 11.61 -49.73
C TYR A 119 -27.27 12.13 -50.83
N LYS A 120 -27.13 11.39 -51.95
CA LYS A 120 -26.46 11.85 -53.17
C LYS A 120 -27.34 12.79 -54.00
N ALA A 121 -28.67 12.63 -53.95
CA ALA A 121 -29.62 13.50 -54.64
C ALA A 121 -29.69 14.91 -53.98
N GLU A 122 -29.55 14.97 -52.66
CA GLU A 122 -29.67 16.21 -51.86
C GLU A 122 -28.31 16.88 -51.54
N GLY A 123 -27.19 16.19 -51.76
CA GLY A 123 -25.84 16.68 -51.48
C GLY A 123 -24.74 15.79 -52.03
N SER A 124 -23.48 16.19 -51.88
CA SER A 124 -22.35 15.35 -52.32
C SER A 124 -22.05 14.25 -51.29
N LEU A 125 -22.30 12.98 -51.63
CA LEU A 125 -21.93 11.85 -50.76
C LEU A 125 -20.44 11.86 -50.39
N LYS A 126 -19.58 12.36 -51.28
CA LYS A 126 -18.14 12.41 -51.06
C LYS A 126 -17.71 13.62 -50.23
N GLU A 127 -18.35 14.77 -50.43
CA GLU A 127 -17.87 16.06 -49.92
C GLU A 127 -18.74 16.63 -48.79
N GLN A 128 -19.88 16.00 -48.47
CA GLN A 128 -20.85 16.55 -47.53
C GLN A 128 -21.59 15.46 -46.72
N THR A 129 -22.32 14.55 -47.37
CA THR A 129 -23.33 13.73 -46.68
C THR A 129 -22.83 12.36 -46.21
N PHE A 130 -21.52 12.14 -46.13
CA PHE A 130 -20.93 10.83 -45.81
C PHE A 130 -21.24 10.35 -44.38
N LEU A 131 -21.21 11.21 -43.36
CA LEU A 131 -21.47 10.82 -41.97
C LEU A 131 -22.96 10.57 -41.70
N ILE A 132 -23.83 11.45 -42.18
CA ILE A 132 -25.28 11.20 -42.04
C ILE A 132 -25.71 9.93 -42.78
N THR A 133 -25.10 9.63 -43.93
CA THR A 133 -25.32 8.35 -44.64
C THR A 133 -24.83 7.16 -43.82
N LEU A 134 -23.67 7.27 -43.15
CA LEU A 134 -23.12 6.22 -42.27
C LEU A 134 -24.04 5.92 -41.08
N ILE A 135 -24.56 6.95 -40.41
CA ILE A 135 -25.44 6.80 -39.24
C ILE A 135 -26.83 6.30 -39.66
N THR A 136 -27.35 6.77 -40.80
CA THR A 136 -28.63 6.29 -41.34
C THR A 136 -28.56 4.80 -41.73
N HIS A 137 -27.39 4.31 -42.14
CA HIS A 137 -27.22 2.91 -42.49
C HIS A 137 -27.08 2.03 -41.21
N PRO A 138 -27.92 0.99 -41.04
CA PRO A 138 -27.84 0.10 -39.89
C PRO A 138 -26.45 -0.51 -39.76
N LEU A 139 -25.89 -0.52 -38.55
CA LEU A 139 -24.60 -1.13 -38.30
C LEU A 139 -24.71 -2.66 -38.46
N PRO A 140 -23.98 -3.32 -39.37
CA PRO A 140 -24.08 -4.75 -39.54
C PRO A 140 -23.60 -5.48 -38.29
N ALA A 141 -24.32 -6.53 -37.88
CA ALA A 141 -23.90 -7.40 -36.78
C ALA A 141 -22.65 -8.19 -37.19
N ALA A 142 -21.64 -8.19 -36.32
CA ALA A 142 -20.46 -9.02 -36.41
C ALA A 142 -20.82 -10.51 -36.17
N GLU A 143 -19.95 -11.41 -36.63
CA GLU A 143 -20.06 -12.85 -36.32
C GLU A 143 -19.89 -13.10 -34.82
N GLU A 144 -18.98 -12.35 -34.19
CA GLU A 144 -18.73 -12.38 -32.76
C GLU A 144 -19.47 -11.21 -32.08
N PRO A 145 -20.44 -11.46 -31.18
CA PRO A 145 -21.23 -10.40 -30.56
C PRO A 145 -20.40 -9.36 -29.80
N SER A 146 -19.24 -9.75 -29.26
CA SER A 146 -18.30 -8.88 -28.52
C SER A 146 -17.75 -7.72 -29.38
N ILE A 147 -17.70 -7.86 -30.70
CA ILE A 147 -17.15 -6.88 -31.65
C ILE A 147 -18.16 -5.76 -31.98
N ASN A 148 -19.46 -6.00 -31.79
CA ASN A 148 -20.51 -5.03 -32.12
C ASN A 148 -20.33 -3.70 -31.38
N PHE A 149 -19.94 -3.78 -30.10
CA PHE A 149 -19.57 -2.63 -29.28
C PHE A 149 -18.48 -1.77 -29.95
N TRP A 150 -17.45 -2.40 -30.49
CA TRP A 150 -16.29 -1.71 -31.08
C TRP A 150 -16.57 -1.16 -32.48
N ARG A 151 -17.41 -1.83 -33.27
CA ARG A 151 -17.92 -1.28 -34.54
C ARG A 151 -18.70 0.01 -34.30
N ARG A 152 -19.49 0.05 -33.21
CA ARG A 152 -20.24 1.24 -32.78
C ARG A 152 -19.29 2.35 -32.32
N ALA A 153 -18.28 2.00 -31.52
CA ALA A 153 -17.23 2.94 -31.09
C ALA A 153 -16.52 3.59 -32.30
N LEU A 154 -16.13 2.81 -33.32
CA LEU A 154 -15.52 3.35 -34.54
C LEU A 154 -16.42 4.36 -35.28
N ARG A 155 -17.73 4.08 -35.33
CA ARG A 155 -18.71 4.98 -35.94
C ARG A 155 -18.81 6.30 -35.16
N LEU A 156 -18.97 6.23 -33.84
CA LEU A 156 -19.03 7.42 -32.97
C LEU A 156 -17.71 8.21 -33.01
N TRP A 157 -16.58 7.51 -33.08
CA TRP A 157 -15.27 8.12 -33.21
C TRP A 157 -15.14 8.98 -34.47
N LEU A 158 -15.63 8.51 -35.62
CA LEU A 158 -15.66 9.32 -36.86
C LEU A 158 -16.53 10.58 -36.73
N VAL A 159 -17.63 10.51 -35.97
CA VAL A 159 -18.49 11.68 -35.69
C VAL A 159 -17.74 12.68 -34.81
N GLY A 160 -17.11 12.20 -33.72
CA GLY A 160 -16.29 13.04 -32.85
C GLY A 160 -15.11 13.70 -33.59
N GLN A 161 -14.39 12.93 -34.41
CA GLN A 161 -13.28 13.43 -35.23
C GLN A 161 -13.70 14.47 -36.28
N ALA A 162 -14.93 14.40 -36.79
CA ALA A 162 -15.48 15.44 -37.65
C ALA A 162 -15.85 16.69 -36.86
N ALA A 163 -16.46 16.53 -35.68
CA ALA A 163 -16.77 17.65 -34.79
C ALA A 163 -15.51 18.41 -34.35
N TYR A 164 -14.43 17.72 -34.00
CA TYR A 164 -13.13 18.34 -33.73
C TYR A 164 -12.63 19.21 -34.89
N ARG A 165 -12.72 18.71 -36.12
CA ARG A 165 -12.28 19.44 -37.33
C ARG A 165 -13.19 20.64 -37.64
N VAL A 166 -14.49 20.53 -37.38
CA VAL A 166 -15.43 21.65 -37.51
C VAL A 166 -15.14 22.73 -36.47
N PHE A 167 -14.95 22.34 -35.20
CA PHE A 167 -14.74 23.25 -34.08
C PHE A 167 -13.38 23.94 -34.14
N SER A 168 -12.29 23.19 -34.23
CA SER A 168 -10.93 23.73 -34.14
C SER A 168 -10.45 24.40 -35.44
N ASP A 169 -10.88 23.89 -36.59
CA ASP A 169 -10.29 24.22 -37.89
C ASP A 169 -11.27 24.79 -38.92
N SER A 170 -12.55 24.95 -38.57
CA SER A 170 -13.63 25.29 -39.53
C SER A 170 -13.68 24.34 -40.74
N CYS A 171 -13.19 23.10 -40.59
CA CYS A 171 -13.12 22.11 -41.65
C CYS A 171 -14.44 21.32 -41.72
N LEU A 172 -15.35 21.76 -42.60
CA LEU A 172 -16.69 21.19 -42.76
C LEU A 172 -16.71 19.79 -43.37
N ALA A 173 -15.65 19.40 -44.10
CA ALA A 173 -15.57 18.10 -44.73
C ALA A 173 -14.11 17.69 -44.98
N ASP A 174 -13.75 16.51 -44.48
CA ASP A 174 -12.42 15.94 -44.58
C ASP A 174 -12.38 14.72 -45.52
N ARG A 175 -11.39 14.66 -46.41
CA ARG A 175 -11.23 13.57 -47.39
C ARG A 175 -10.98 12.22 -46.74
N ASN A 176 -10.29 12.17 -45.60
CA ASN A 176 -9.98 10.94 -44.91
C ASN A 176 -11.20 10.43 -44.14
N ILE A 177 -11.92 11.29 -43.40
CA ILE A 177 -13.19 10.92 -42.76
C ILE A 177 -14.20 10.44 -43.81
N SER A 178 -14.31 11.14 -44.95
CA SER A 178 -15.16 10.72 -46.06
C SER A 178 -14.78 9.34 -46.62
N LYS A 179 -13.49 9.03 -46.76
CA LYS A 179 -13.04 7.68 -47.18
C LYS A 179 -13.40 6.62 -46.16
N ALA A 180 -13.13 6.86 -44.87
CA ALA A 180 -13.44 5.93 -43.79
C ALA A 180 -14.94 5.67 -43.69
N ALA A 181 -15.76 6.72 -43.61
CA ALA A 181 -17.21 6.60 -43.54
C ALA A 181 -17.80 5.85 -44.74
N ARG A 182 -17.36 6.16 -45.98
CA ARG A 182 -17.85 5.47 -47.18
C ARG A 182 -17.43 4.00 -47.26
N PHE A 183 -16.29 3.63 -46.66
CA PHE A 183 -15.86 2.24 -46.55
C PHE A 183 -16.76 1.44 -45.59
N LEU A 184 -17.25 2.10 -44.53
CA LEU A 184 -18.15 1.52 -43.53
C LEU A 184 -19.64 1.49 -43.96
N ILE A 185 -20.01 2.13 -45.08
CA ILE A 185 -21.34 2.03 -45.71
C ILE A 185 -21.34 0.84 -46.70
N ALA A 186 -21.17 -0.36 -46.15
CA ALA A 186 -21.11 -1.64 -46.84
C ALA A 186 -22.09 -2.63 -46.20
N ASP A 187 -22.77 -3.44 -47.01
CA ASP A 187 -23.69 -4.47 -46.52
C ASP A 187 -22.94 -5.60 -45.77
N ARG A 188 -23.66 -6.35 -44.93
CA ARG A 188 -23.11 -7.32 -43.95
C ARG A 188 -22.12 -8.34 -44.50
N TYR A 189 -22.30 -8.81 -45.73
CA TYR A 189 -21.55 -9.94 -46.31
C TYR A 189 -20.34 -9.51 -47.16
N GLN A 190 -19.94 -8.25 -47.11
CA GLN A 190 -18.77 -7.80 -47.87
C GLN A 190 -17.46 -7.97 -47.08
N GLU A 191 -16.38 -8.34 -47.77
CA GLU A 191 -15.05 -8.61 -47.20
C GLU A 191 -14.47 -7.41 -46.40
N GLN A 192 -14.95 -6.19 -46.64
CA GLN A 192 -14.58 -4.98 -45.90
C GLN A 192 -14.75 -5.14 -44.38
N TRP A 193 -15.80 -5.83 -43.93
CA TRP A 193 -16.07 -5.98 -42.50
C TRP A 193 -15.09 -6.94 -41.81
N GLN A 194 -14.49 -7.88 -42.54
CA GLN A 194 -13.42 -8.73 -42.00
C GLN A 194 -12.16 -7.91 -41.69
N LEU A 195 -11.81 -6.96 -42.57
CA LEU A 195 -10.72 -6.01 -42.34
C LEU A 195 -10.99 -5.15 -41.10
N VAL A 196 -12.20 -4.56 -41.02
CA VAL A 196 -12.60 -3.70 -39.90
C VAL A 196 -12.54 -4.47 -38.58
N ASP A 197 -13.11 -5.67 -38.51
CA ASP A 197 -13.06 -6.51 -37.32
C ASP A 197 -11.62 -6.90 -36.96
N GLY A 198 -10.78 -7.17 -37.95
CA GLY A 198 -9.35 -7.44 -37.76
C GLY A 198 -8.62 -6.30 -37.07
N ILE A 199 -8.88 -5.05 -37.47
CA ILE A 199 -8.31 -3.84 -36.85
C ILE A 199 -8.88 -3.67 -35.43
N LEU A 200 -10.19 -3.80 -35.25
CA LEU A 200 -10.83 -3.63 -33.94
C LEU A 200 -10.36 -4.67 -32.92
N ARG A 201 -10.17 -5.93 -33.33
CA ARG A 201 -9.55 -6.97 -32.47
C ARG A 201 -8.13 -6.63 -32.05
N ARG A 202 -7.37 -5.93 -32.90
CA ARG A 202 -6.01 -5.47 -32.54
C ARG A 202 -6.08 -4.27 -31.61
N ALA A 203 -6.96 -3.30 -31.87
CA ALA A 203 -7.16 -2.13 -31.01
C ALA A 203 -7.58 -2.53 -29.59
N GLN A 204 -8.49 -3.52 -29.45
CA GLN A 204 -8.90 -4.09 -28.17
C GLN A 204 -7.75 -4.55 -27.28
N ARG A 205 -6.61 -4.97 -27.84
CA ARG A 205 -5.44 -5.43 -27.04
C ARG A 205 -4.87 -4.33 -26.16
N TYR A 206 -5.09 -3.07 -26.51
CA TYR A 206 -4.57 -1.90 -25.81
C TYR A 206 -5.57 -1.30 -24.80
N MET A 207 -6.78 -1.87 -24.73
CA MET A 207 -7.91 -1.28 -24.03
C MET A 207 -8.55 -2.30 -23.08
N THR A 208 -8.92 -1.83 -21.89
CA THR A 208 -9.87 -2.52 -21.01
C THR A 208 -11.14 -1.68 -20.94
N PRO A 209 -12.32 -2.26 -20.62
CA PRO A 209 -13.57 -1.49 -20.50
C PRO A 209 -13.44 -0.25 -19.60
N ASP A 210 -12.67 -0.36 -18.52
CA ASP A 210 -12.44 0.73 -17.55
C ASP A 210 -11.45 1.82 -18.04
N MET A 211 -10.82 1.62 -19.20
CA MET A 211 -9.82 2.54 -19.80
C MET A 211 -10.25 3.02 -21.19
N LEU A 212 -11.53 2.96 -21.52
CA LEU A 212 -12.06 3.35 -22.83
C LEU A 212 -12.27 4.87 -22.91
N THR A 213 -11.21 5.64 -23.15
CA THR A 213 -11.29 7.10 -23.39
C THR A 213 -11.22 7.42 -24.89
N PHE A 214 -11.66 8.61 -25.30
CA PHE A 214 -11.70 9.00 -26.72
C PHE A 214 -10.28 9.10 -27.32
N GLU A 215 -9.33 9.70 -26.60
CA GLU A 215 -7.92 9.79 -26.98
C GLU A 215 -7.29 8.40 -27.09
N ARG A 216 -7.48 7.56 -26.07
CA ARG A 216 -6.90 6.22 -26.06
C ARG A 216 -7.47 5.31 -27.15
N PHE A 217 -8.76 5.47 -27.49
CA PHE A 217 -9.35 4.78 -28.63
C PHE A 217 -8.73 5.24 -29.96
N THR A 218 -8.46 6.54 -30.09
CA THR A 218 -7.78 7.13 -31.25
C THR A 218 -6.39 6.54 -31.45
N ASP A 219 -5.57 6.48 -30.40
CA ASP A 219 -4.22 5.92 -30.45
C ASP A 219 -4.22 4.40 -30.70
N ALA A 220 -5.16 3.66 -30.10
CA ALA A 220 -5.30 2.23 -30.32
C ALA A 220 -5.69 1.92 -31.77
N LEU A 221 -6.56 2.72 -32.39
CA LEU A 221 -6.91 2.59 -33.80
C LEU A 221 -5.74 2.90 -34.73
N PHE A 222 -4.95 3.94 -34.43
CA PHE A 222 -3.74 4.28 -35.17
C PHE A 222 -2.77 3.09 -35.23
N LEU A 223 -2.37 2.58 -34.06
CA LEU A 223 -1.42 1.46 -33.98
C LEU A 223 -1.97 0.19 -34.61
N ALA A 224 -3.25 -0.12 -34.36
CA ALA A 224 -3.88 -1.28 -34.96
C ALA A 224 -3.88 -1.20 -36.49
N ALA A 225 -4.16 -0.03 -37.06
CA ALA A 225 -4.16 0.19 -38.51
C ALA A 225 -2.76 0.09 -39.13
N GLU A 226 -1.73 0.68 -38.51
CA GLU A 226 -0.34 0.57 -38.97
C GLU A 226 0.17 -0.89 -38.91
N GLN A 227 -0.07 -1.60 -37.81
CA GLN A 227 0.29 -3.02 -37.71
C GLN A 227 -0.47 -3.87 -38.73
N TYR A 228 -1.75 -3.57 -38.98
CA TYR A 228 -2.54 -4.29 -39.97
C TYR A 228 -1.99 -4.09 -41.36
N LYS A 229 -1.65 -2.84 -41.72
CA LYS A 229 -1.04 -2.44 -42.98
C LYS A 229 0.31 -3.13 -43.25
N GLN A 230 1.11 -3.40 -42.23
CA GLN A 230 2.38 -4.14 -42.36
C GLN A 230 2.17 -5.65 -42.62
N SER A 231 1.09 -6.22 -42.07
CA SER A 231 0.80 -7.65 -42.15
C SER A 231 -0.07 -8.09 -43.34
N ASP A 232 -0.62 -7.14 -44.09
CA ASP A 232 -1.72 -7.38 -45.03
C ASP A 232 -1.33 -7.12 -46.50
N SER A 233 -1.71 -8.05 -47.39
CA SER A 233 -1.54 -7.97 -48.84
C SER A 233 -2.82 -7.49 -49.55
N SER A 234 -3.70 -6.79 -48.84
CA SER A 234 -5.02 -6.38 -49.33
C SER A 234 -5.03 -5.40 -50.51
N GLY A 235 -6.18 -5.35 -51.19
CA GLY A 235 -6.42 -4.52 -52.36
C GLY A 235 -6.37 -3.01 -52.11
N LYS A 236 -6.37 -2.23 -53.20
CA LYS A 236 -6.21 -0.75 -53.18
C LYS A 236 -7.22 -0.03 -52.27
N SER A 237 -8.45 -0.53 -52.16
CA SER A 237 -9.51 0.06 -51.32
C SER A 237 -9.21 -0.08 -49.82
N SER A 238 -8.77 -1.25 -49.38
CA SER A 238 -8.39 -1.53 -47.99
C SER A 238 -7.18 -0.69 -47.56
N LYS A 239 -6.17 -0.55 -48.41
CA LYS A 239 -5.03 0.35 -48.15
C LYS A 239 -5.46 1.82 -48.02
N ALA A 240 -6.42 2.26 -48.82
CA ALA A 240 -6.96 3.61 -48.73
C ALA A 240 -7.77 3.85 -47.45
N PHE A 241 -8.47 2.83 -46.95
CA PHE A 241 -9.15 2.88 -45.65
C PHE A 241 -8.16 2.93 -44.48
N LEU A 242 -7.17 2.04 -44.47
CA LEU A 242 -6.12 2.01 -43.44
C LEU A 242 -5.40 3.36 -43.34
N ASN A 243 -4.93 3.90 -44.47
CA ASN A 243 -4.29 5.22 -44.49
C ASN A 243 -5.23 6.33 -44.04
N ALA A 244 -6.54 6.22 -44.32
CA ALA A 244 -7.50 7.21 -43.82
C ALA A 244 -7.64 7.15 -42.29
N ILE A 245 -7.71 5.96 -41.68
CA ILE A 245 -7.72 5.82 -40.21
C ILE A 245 -6.44 6.38 -39.58
N ILE A 246 -5.29 6.05 -40.16
CA ILE A 246 -3.97 6.53 -39.72
C ILE A 246 -3.90 8.06 -39.77
N ASP A 247 -4.22 8.65 -40.93
CA ASP A 247 -4.24 10.10 -41.10
C ASP A 247 -5.24 10.76 -40.12
N ILE A 248 -6.45 10.21 -39.94
CA ILE A 248 -7.46 10.78 -39.04
C ILE A 248 -6.94 10.81 -37.61
N ALA A 249 -6.35 9.70 -37.15
CA ALA A 249 -5.85 9.54 -35.78
C ALA A 249 -4.61 10.38 -35.49
N ASN A 250 -3.79 10.69 -36.50
CA ASN A 250 -2.70 11.67 -36.39
C ASN A 250 -3.18 13.12 -36.35
N GLY A 251 -4.47 13.38 -36.54
CA GLY A 251 -5.01 14.73 -36.71
C GLY A 251 -4.72 15.33 -38.09
N ASP A 252 -4.22 14.54 -39.05
CA ASP A 252 -4.01 15.02 -40.41
C ASP A 252 -5.35 15.43 -41.02
N ARG A 253 -5.33 16.58 -41.68
CA ARG A 253 -6.49 17.16 -42.35
C ARG A 253 -6.25 17.28 -43.84
N LYS A 254 -7.25 16.84 -44.61
CA LYS A 254 -7.28 16.96 -46.07
C LYS A 254 -8.64 17.54 -46.45
N PRO A 255 -8.86 18.85 -46.24
CA PRO A 255 -10.16 19.48 -46.51
C PRO A 255 -10.55 19.36 -47.98
N PHE A 256 -11.84 19.30 -48.24
CA PHE A 256 -12.36 19.58 -49.59
C PHE A 256 -12.32 21.10 -49.87
N PRO A 257 -12.10 21.54 -51.12
CA PRO A 257 -12.28 22.93 -51.47
C PRO A 257 -13.73 23.33 -51.20
N SER A 258 -13.95 24.32 -50.33
CA SER A 258 -15.29 24.74 -49.92
C SER A 258 -16.09 25.20 -51.15
N ARG A 259 -17.23 24.56 -51.41
CA ARG A 259 -18.23 25.01 -52.38
C ARG A 259 -19.29 25.92 -51.77
N ARG A 260 -19.22 26.18 -50.46
CA ARG A 260 -20.22 26.95 -49.69
C ARG A 260 -19.86 28.43 -49.62
N SER A 261 -20.88 29.28 -49.58
CA SER A 261 -20.72 30.73 -49.50
C SER A 261 -20.04 31.14 -48.18
N PRO A 262 -19.27 32.25 -48.13
CA PRO A 262 -18.65 32.74 -46.89
C PRO A 262 -19.66 33.03 -45.77
N THR A 263 -20.91 33.35 -46.14
CA THR A 263 -22.05 33.55 -45.25
C THR A 263 -22.60 32.28 -44.60
N GLU A 264 -22.19 31.09 -45.07
CA GLU A 264 -22.58 29.77 -44.54
C GLU A 264 -21.52 29.15 -43.61
N GLN A 265 -20.55 29.93 -43.10
CA GLN A 265 -19.53 29.40 -42.20
C GLN A 265 -20.02 29.28 -40.74
N PRO A 266 -19.57 28.24 -40.00
CA PRO A 266 -19.93 28.03 -38.60
C PRO A 266 -19.44 29.20 -37.74
N ALA A 267 -20.33 29.79 -36.93
CA ALA A 267 -19.96 30.85 -35.98
C ALA A 267 -19.79 30.27 -34.56
N LEU A 268 -18.84 29.34 -34.40
CA LEU A 268 -18.57 28.67 -33.12
C LEU A 268 -17.79 29.64 -32.22
N SER A 269 -18.50 30.43 -31.42
CA SER A 269 -17.94 31.40 -30.47
C SER A 269 -18.40 31.09 -29.05
N PHE A 270 -18.28 29.83 -28.64
CA PHE A 270 -18.55 29.40 -27.27
C PHE A 270 -17.31 28.78 -26.65
N SER A 271 -17.10 29.04 -25.36
CA SER A 271 -16.08 28.36 -24.57
C SER A 271 -16.54 26.93 -24.33
N LEU A 272 -15.68 25.95 -24.65
CA LEU A 272 -15.89 24.60 -24.17
C LEU A 272 -15.97 24.65 -22.64
N PRO A 273 -16.87 23.88 -22.00
CA PRO A 273 -16.84 23.72 -20.55
C PRO A 273 -15.41 23.36 -20.16
N ALA A 274 -14.83 24.10 -19.20
CA ALA A 274 -13.56 23.69 -18.62
C ALA A 274 -13.77 22.25 -18.15
N ALA A 275 -12.88 21.33 -18.57
CA ALA A 275 -12.87 19.99 -18.02
C ALA A 275 -12.97 20.14 -16.49
N PRO A 276 -13.89 19.43 -15.81
CA PRO A 276 -14.08 19.59 -14.38
C PRO A 276 -12.69 19.55 -13.77
N SER A 277 -12.28 20.65 -13.14
CA SER A 277 -10.95 20.77 -12.58
C SER A 277 -10.84 19.58 -11.65
N ALA A 278 -10.04 18.60 -12.05
CA ALA A 278 -9.68 17.52 -11.17
C ALA A 278 -9.22 18.23 -9.91
N SER A 279 -9.94 18.03 -8.81
CA SER A 279 -9.45 18.38 -7.48
C SER A 279 -7.99 17.97 -7.52
N SER A 280 -7.04 18.89 -7.34
CA SER A 280 -5.63 18.56 -7.55
C SER A 280 -5.22 17.59 -6.45
N TRP A 281 -5.51 16.30 -6.65
CA TRP A 281 -5.25 15.23 -5.69
C TRP A 281 -3.73 15.05 -5.51
N VAL A 282 -2.93 15.60 -6.45
CA VAL A 282 -1.47 15.61 -6.41
C VAL A 282 -0.94 16.90 -7.03
N THR A 283 -0.56 17.88 -6.21
CA THR A 283 0.41 18.91 -6.64
C THR A 283 1.81 18.33 -6.48
N VAL A 284 2.36 17.75 -7.54
CA VAL A 284 3.81 17.50 -7.60
C VAL A 284 4.45 18.86 -7.88
N ASP A 285 4.78 19.61 -6.82
CA ASP A 285 5.65 20.77 -6.99
C ASP A 285 7.06 20.27 -7.32
N GLU A 286 7.43 20.33 -8.60
CA GLU A 286 8.74 19.87 -9.07
C GLU A 286 9.89 20.69 -8.47
N ASN A 287 9.62 21.90 -7.95
CA ASN A 287 10.62 22.78 -7.36
C ASN A 287 10.73 22.66 -5.83
N SER A 288 9.84 21.90 -5.19
CA SER A 288 9.94 21.64 -3.76
C SER A 288 10.99 20.56 -3.47
N GLU A 289 11.82 20.75 -2.44
CA GLU A 289 12.68 19.70 -1.89
C GLU A 289 11.88 18.65 -1.09
N ASP A 290 10.58 18.88 -0.87
CA ASP A 290 9.72 18.02 -0.07
C ASP A 290 9.26 16.78 -0.83
N LEU A 291 9.05 15.71 -0.06
CA LEU A 291 8.56 14.43 -0.54
C LEU A 291 7.16 14.56 -1.16
N ALA A 292 6.98 14.02 -2.36
CA ALA A 292 5.66 13.92 -2.99
C ALA A 292 5.08 12.53 -2.75
N GLU A 293 3.88 12.50 -2.18
CA GLU A 293 3.10 11.30 -1.99
C GLU A 293 2.03 11.19 -3.08
N VAL A 294 1.96 10.01 -3.69
CA VAL A 294 0.92 9.66 -4.66
C VAL A 294 0.07 8.55 -4.02
N CYS A 295 -1.13 8.92 -3.55
CA CYS A 295 -2.09 7.99 -2.94
C CYS A 295 -3.04 7.42 -4.00
N PRO A 296 -3.10 6.09 -4.20
CA PRO A 296 -4.07 5.49 -5.09
C PRO A 296 -5.50 5.80 -4.63
N SER A 297 -6.34 6.22 -5.58
CA SER A 297 -7.74 6.53 -5.33
C SER A 297 -8.57 5.27 -5.57
N THR A 298 -9.03 4.62 -4.50
CA THR A 298 -10.32 3.91 -4.47
C THR A 298 -10.68 3.46 -3.05
N PRO A 299 -11.85 3.87 -2.53
CA PRO A 299 -12.58 3.10 -1.52
C PRO A 299 -13.41 2.02 -2.25
N SER A 300 -12.78 0.89 -2.60
CA SER A 300 -13.54 -0.30 -3.01
C SER A 300 -13.97 -1.02 -1.73
N MET A 301 -15.28 -1.08 -1.47
CA MET A 301 -15.89 -1.68 -0.27
C MET A 301 -15.62 -3.19 -0.08
N VAL A 302 -14.90 -3.86 -1.00
CA VAL A 302 -14.66 -5.30 -0.96
C VAL A 302 -13.19 -5.58 -1.27
N ASP A 303 -12.51 -6.20 -0.29
CA ASP A 303 -11.05 -6.42 -0.22
C ASP A 303 -10.24 -5.10 -0.23
N ASP A 304 -10.09 -4.48 0.96
CA ASP A 304 -9.18 -3.35 1.22
C ASP A 304 -7.71 -3.78 1.02
N ASP A 305 -7.32 -4.00 -0.23
CA ASP A 305 -5.96 -3.83 -0.67
C ASP A 305 -5.70 -2.32 -0.73
N GLU A 306 -5.52 -1.70 0.46
CA GLU A 306 -4.90 -0.37 0.55
C GLU A 306 -3.55 -0.46 -0.15
N ASP A 307 -3.50 -0.04 -1.41
CA ASP A 307 -2.24 0.11 -2.12
C ASP A 307 -1.42 1.16 -1.34
N ASP A 308 -0.24 0.72 -0.87
CA ASP A 308 0.66 1.54 -0.06
C ASP A 308 1.00 2.81 -0.87
N ALA A 309 0.93 3.98 -0.21
CA ALA A 309 1.20 5.24 -0.89
C ALA A 309 2.61 5.28 -1.48
N ILE A 310 2.72 5.87 -2.67
CA ILE A 310 3.97 5.91 -3.42
C ILE A 310 4.74 7.15 -3.01
N TYR A 311 5.97 6.93 -2.54
CA TYR A 311 6.90 7.98 -2.18
C TYR A 311 7.82 8.28 -3.37
N LEU A 312 7.72 9.48 -3.92
CA LEU A 312 8.63 10.00 -4.93
C LEU A 312 9.71 10.83 -4.24
N LEU A 313 10.94 10.30 -4.24
CA LEU A 313 12.07 10.92 -3.56
C LEU A 313 12.84 11.80 -4.54
N PRO A 314 13.25 13.02 -4.14
CA PRO A 314 14.17 13.81 -4.93
C PRO A 314 15.51 13.06 -5.06
N VAL A 315 16.03 12.97 -6.27
CA VAL A 315 17.32 12.36 -6.59
C VAL A 315 18.08 13.28 -7.52
N ASP A 316 19.41 13.30 -7.39
CA ASP A 316 20.25 14.00 -8.34
C ASP A 316 20.20 13.24 -9.68
N ALA A 317 19.70 13.89 -10.73
CA ALA A 317 19.60 13.31 -12.06
C ALA A 317 20.97 12.97 -12.67
N THR A 318 22.05 13.53 -12.13
CA THR A 318 23.44 13.24 -12.56
C THR A 318 24.03 12.00 -11.89
N ASP A 319 23.44 11.52 -10.79
CA ASP A 319 23.90 10.32 -10.09
C ASP A 319 23.64 9.05 -10.92
N THR A 320 24.55 8.07 -10.79
CA THR A 320 24.29 6.73 -11.30
C THR A 320 23.08 6.11 -10.57
N GLN A 321 22.39 5.17 -11.21
CA GLN A 321 21.23 4.50 -10.59
C GLN A 321 21.58 3.88 -9.23
N ALA A 322 22.76 3.29 -9.09
CA ALA A 322 23.18 2.70 -7.82
C ALA A 322 23.29 3.76 -6.71
N GLN A 323 23.82 4.95 -7.04
CA GLN A 323 23.89 6.08 -6.11
C GLN A 323 22.49 6.59 -5.77
N GLN A 324 21.61 6.81 -6.75
CA GLN A 324 20.23 7.23 -6.52
C GLN A 324 19.47 6.24 -5.61
N VAL A 325 19.63 4.93 -5.83
CA VAL A 325 19.05 3.88 -4.99
C VAL A 325 19.62 3.91 -3.57
N LEU A 326 20.92 4.13 -3.40
CA LEU A 326 21.54 4.28 -2.09
C LEU A 326 21.03 5.52 -1.35
N THR A 327 20.88 6.65 -2.04
CA THR A 327 20.29 7.89 -1.51
C THR A 327 18.84 7.68 -1.08
N GLY A 328 18.03 6.95 -1.86
CA GLY A 328 16.68 6.61 -1.40
C GLY A 328 16.65 5.65 -0.22
N ARG A 329 17.60 4.71 -0.14
CA ARG A 329 17.72 3.80 1.01
C ARG A 329 18.11 4.54 2.28
N SER A 330 19.01 5.52 2.21
CA SER A 330 19.38 6.33 3.38
C SER A 330 18.18 7.14 3.88
N PHE A 331 17.33 7.63 3.00
CA PHE A 331 16.07 8.27 3.37
C PHE A 331 15.14 7.33 4.15
N TYR A 332 14.95 6.09 3.69
CA TYR A 332 14.15 5.11 4.43
C TYR A 332 14.75 4.75 5.80
N GLN A 333 16.08 4.69 5.90
CA GLN A 333 16.76 4.49 7.19
C GLN A 333 16.54 5.67 8.14
N GLN A 334 16.63 6.91 7.65
CA GLN A 334 16.32 8.10 8.45
C GLN A 334 14.86 8.13 8.90
N GLN A 335 13.93 7.74 8.02
CA GLN A 335 12.52 7.60 8.39
C GLN A 335 12.29 6.51 9.45
N ALA A 336 13.01 5.38 9.37
CA ALA A 336 12.95 4.35 10.40
C ALA A 336 13.46 4.89 11.74
N GLU A 337 14.62 5.57 11.75
CA GLU A 337 15.17 6.22 12.95
C GLU A 337 14.19 7.24 13.57
N ALA A 338 13.59 8.10 12.74
CA ALA A 338 12.59 9.07 13.19
C ALA A 338 11.36 8.36 13.79
N SER A 339 10.95 7.24 13.19
CA SER A 339 9.79 6.44 13.57
C SER A 339 9.95 5.73 14.92
N HIS A 340 11.20 5.46 15.33
CA HIS A 340 11.50 4.87 16.64
C HIS A 340 11.47 5.87 17.80
N TYR A 341 11.35 7.18 17.53
CA TYR A 341 11.35 8.21 18.57
C TYR A 341 12.54 8.09 19.55
N LEU A 342 13.73 7.74 19.03
CA LEU A 342 14.92 7.60 19.85
C LEU A 342 15.30 8.96 20.46
N PRO A 343 15.46 9.07 21.80
CA PRO A 343 15.82 10.33 22.46
C PRO A 343 17.25 10.79 22.09
N TRP A 344 18.10 9.85 21.70
CA TRP A 344 19.48 10.12 21.28
C TRP A 344 19.64 9.76 19.80
N SER A 345 19.32 10.72 18.94
CA SER A 345 19.44 10.61 17.49
C SER A 345 20.26 11.77 16.93
N TYR A 346 21.09 11.50 15.92
CA TYR A 346 21.95 12.54 15.34
C TYR A 346 21.14 13.62 14.59
N SER A 347 20.02 13.23 13.97
CA SER A 347 19.13 14.13 13.23
C SER A 347 18.25 14.99 14.14
N LYS A 348 18.07 14.62 15.41
CA LYS A 348 17.24 15.33 16.39
C LYS A 348 18.05 16.23 17.33
N LEU A 349 17.37 17.10 18.06
CA LEU A 349 17.95 17.80 19.22
C LEU A 349 18.16 16.82 20.37
N LEU A 350 19.37 16.82 20.94
CA LEU A 350 19.66 15.97 22.09
C LEU A 350 19.01 16.57 23.35
N PRO A 351 18.70 15.75 24.38
CA PRO A 351 18.02 16.24 25.57
C PRO A 351 18.70 17.46 26.24
N PRO A 352 20.04 17.52 26.37
CA PRO A 352 20.70 18.71 26.94
C PRO A 352 20.56 19.96 26.06
N GLU A 353 20.62 19.81 24.74
CA GLU A 353 20.52 20.93 23.80
C GLU A 353 19.11 21.50 23.76
N ARG A 354 18.10 20.65 23.92
CA ARG A 354 16.71 21.09 24.07
C ARG A 354 16.55 22.03 25.26
N ILE A 355 17.14 21.70 26.41
CA ILE A 355 17.12 22.56 27.60
C ILE A 355 17.78 23.90 27.30
N THR A 356 18.94 23.89 26.63
CA THR A 356 19.65 25.12 26.24
C THR A 356 18.81 25.99 25.31
N ILE A 357 18.15 25.40 24.30
CA ILE A 357 17.32 26.14 23.34
C ILE A 357 16.08 26.70 24.03
N ASP A 358 15.41 25.94 24.89
CA ASP A 358 14.25 26.44 25.65
C ASP A 358 14.63 27.64 26.53
N GLN A 359 15.82 27.62 27.14
CA GLN A 359 16.35 28.76 27.89
C GLN A 359 16.69 29.94 26.98
N TRP A 360 17.31 29.69 25.84
CA TRP A 360 17.64 30.71 24.84
C TRP A 360 16.38 31.41 24.31
N VAL A 361 15.31 30.66 24.00
CA VAL A 361 14.01 31.21 23.57
C VAL A 361 13.44 32.13 24.65
N ARG A 362 13.41 31.69 25.92
CA ARG A 362 12.93 32.54 27.03
C ARG A 362 13.73 33.82 27.16
N GLN A 363 15.05 33.76 26.99
CA GLN A 363 15.90 34.96 27.01
C GLN A 363 15.58 35.91 25.87
N GLN A 364 15.35 35.41 24.65
CA GLN A 364 14.99 36.28 23.52
C GLN A 364 13.63 36.96 23.73
N LEU A 365 12.65 36.25 24.31
CA LEU A 365 11.33 36.81 24.60
C LEU A 365 11.33 37.92 25.67
N LEU A 366 12.42 38.05 26.43
CA LEU A 366 12.62 39.13 27.41
C LEU A 366 13.34 40.36 26.82
N ARG A 367 13.83 40.29 25.57
CA ARG A 367 14.56 41.40 24.94
C ARG A 367 13.59 42.42 24.36
N THR A 368 14.04 43.68 24.35
CA THR A 368 13.31 44.80 23.74
C THR A 368 13.62 44.96 22.24
N ASP A 369 14.64 44.27 21.74
CA ASP A 369 15.00 44.27 20.32
C ASP A 369 13.93 43.52 19.49
N PRO A 370 13.22 44.18 18.55
CA PRO A 370 12.16 43.55 17.76
C PRO A 370 12.63 42.31 16.99
N LEU A 371 13.89 42.32 16.51
CA LEU A 371 14.45 41.19 15.77
C LEU A 371 14.60 39.95 16.65
N ALA A 372 15.23 40.11 17.83
CA ALA A 372 15.38 39.03 18.78
C ALA A 372 14.03 38.54 19.33
N LEU A 373 13.12 39.47 19.64
CA LEU A 373 11.79 39.17 20.17
C LEU A 373 10.96 38.34 19.17
N LEU A 374 10.85 38.79 17.91
CA LEU A 374 10.15 38.03 16.86
C LEU A 374 10.85 36.70 16.58
N GLY A 375 12.18 36.70 16.48
CA GLY A 375 12.95 35.49 16.22
C GLY A 375 12.76 34.42 17.32
N GLY A 376 12.70 34.83 18.59
CA GLY A 376 12.37 33.96 19.72
C GLY A 376 10.95 33.38 19.61
N ALA A 377 9.97 34.20 19.25
CA ALA A 377 8.59 33.75 19.04
C ALA A 377 8.46 32.75 17.89
N LEU A 378 9.14 33.00 16.75
CA LEU A 378 9.13 32.08 15.59
C LEU A 378 9.78 30.73 15.91
N VAL A 379 10.89 30.72 16.67
CA VAL A 379 11.53 29.48 17.13
C VAL A 379 10.63 28.73 18.12
N TRP A 380 9.94 29.42 19.02
CA TRP A 380 8.96 28.79 19.91
C TRP A 380 7.82 28.11 19.13
N LEU A 381 7.26 28.79 18.13
CA LEU A 381 6.22 28.23 17.26
C LEU A 381 6.73 27.00 16.50
N ALA A 382 7.95 27.06 15.96
CA ALA A 382 8.60 25.94 15.27
C ALA A 382 8.74 24.71 16.17
N LEU A 383 9.21 24.90 17.41
CA LEU A 383 9.36 23.83 18.40
C LEU A 383 8.02 23.25 18.84
N ARG A 384 7.01 24.11 19.07
CA ARG A 384 5.71 23.72 19.62
C ARG A 384 4.84 22.99 18.61
N PHE A 385 4.78 23.47 17.38
CA PHE A 385 3.94 22.92 16.32
C PHE A 385 4.70 21.97 15.38
N SER A 386 5.96 21.66 15.68
CA SER A 386 6.80 20.76 14.88
C SER A 386 6.86 21.20 13.41
N ARG A 387 7.33 22.42 13.21
CA ARG A 387 7.47 23.05 11.89
C ARG A 387 8.90 23.53 11.68
N SER A 388 9.36 23.52 10.43
CA SER A 388 10.57 24.25 10.08
C SER A 388 10.30 25.76 10.17
N LEU A 389 11.34 26.57 10.34
CA LEU A 389 11.16 28.03 10.38
C LEU A 389 10.52 28.57 9.10
N ASN A 390 10.81 27.96 7.95
CA ASN A 390 10.16 28.33 6.67
C ASN A 390 8.66 28.04 6.70
N GLN A 391 8.24 26.90 7.25
CA GLN A 391 6.83 26.56 7.40
C GLN A 391 6.11 27.45 8.43
N VAL A 392 6.80 27.89 9.48
CA VAL A 392 6.24 28.88 10.40
C VAL A 392 5.96 30.21 9.68
N LEU A 393 6.88 30.66 8.82
CA LEU A 393 6.67 31.90 8.05
C LEU A 393 5.47 31.82 7.08
N THR A 394 5.08 30.61 6.64
CA THR A 394 3.91 30.41 5.79
C THR A 394 2.58 30.38 6.54
N MET A 395 2.58 30.37 7.88
CA MET A 395 1.35 30.48 8.67
C MET A 395 0.67 31.82 8.40
N THR A 396 -0.60 31.76 8.04
CA THR A 396 -1.45 32.91 7.76
C THR A 396 -2.00 33.52 9.05
N ILE A 397 -2.39 34.80 8.97
CA ILE A 397 -3.09 35.49 10.06
C ILE A 397 -4.54 35.72 9.61
N GLY A 398 -5.51 35.13 10.30
CA GLY A 398 -6.92 35.16 9.92
C GLY A 398 -7.84 34.39 10.88
N GLU A 399 -9.16 34.54 10.71
CA GLU A 399 -10.15 33.89 11.59
C GLU A 399 -10.52 32.46 11.15
N GLU A 400 -10.41 32.16 9.85
CA GLU A 400 -10.82 30.86 9.32
C GLU A 400 -9.74 29.80 9.49
N ALA A 401 -10.13 28.64 10.03
CA ALA A 401 -9.27 27.48 10.13
C ALA A 401 -9.01 26.88 8.74
N GLN A 402 -7.74 26.71 8.40
CA GLN A 402 -7.30 26.10 7.15
C GLN A 402 -6.66 24.73 7.43
N GLY A 403 -6.14 24.05 6.40
CA GLY A 403 -5.41 22.80 6.61
C GLY A 403 -4.24 22.98 7.59
N GLU A 404 -3.42 24.03 7.39
CA GLU A 404 -2.28 24.34 8.26
C GLU A 404 -2.67 25.32 9.36
N TRP A 405 -1.86 25.42 10.42
CA TRP A 405 -2.04 26.39 11.51
C TRP A 405 -2.15 27.83 10.99
N CYS A 406 -3.26 28.46 11.36
CA CYS A 406 -3.59 29.86 11.16
C CYS A 406 -3.59 30.56 12.51
N ILE A 407 -2.98 31.75 12.59
CA ILE A 407 -2.93 32.55 13.82
C ILE A 407 -4.07 33.54 13.81
N ALA A 408 -4.81 33.62 14.93
CA ALA A 408 -5.89 34.58 15.05
C ALA A 408 -5.37 36.03 14.97
N PRO A 409 -6.14 36.99 14.40
CA PRO A 409 -5.69 38.38 14.27
C PRO A 409 -5.35 39.08 15.59
N ASP A 410 -5.90 38.60 16.71
CA ASP A 410 -5.62 39.08 18.07
C ASP A 410 -4.39 38.41 18.71
N PHE A 411 -3.76 37.45 18.01
CA PHE A 411 -2.63 36.64 18.46
C PHE A 411 -2.89 35.86 19.76
N LEU A 412 -4.15 35.60 20.14
CA LEU A 412 -4.48 34.88 21.38
C LEU A 412 -4.54 33.37 21.19
N PHE A 413 -4.90 32.91 19.99
CA PHE A 413 -5.00 31.48 19.69
C PHE A 413 -4.55 31.16 18.27
N VAL A 414 -4.33 29.88 18.02
CA VAL A 414 -4.09 29.33 16.69
C VAL A 414 -5.12 28.26 16.38
N SER A 415 -5.51 28.17 15.10
CA SER A 415 -6.50 27.21 14.65
C SER A 415 -6.09 26.48 13.38
N ARG A 416 -6.58 25.26 13.19
CA ARG A 416 -6.47 24.50 11.93
C ARG A 416 -7.56 23.44 11.84
N LEU A 417 -7.73 22.86 10.66
CA LEU A 417 -8.46 21.61 10.49
C LEU A 417 -7.61 20.45 11.02
N ALA A 418 -8.20 19.55 11.80
CA ALA A 418 -7.53 18.40 12.37
C ALA A 418 -6.98 17.50 11.23
N PRO A 419 -5.66 17.23 11.20
CA PRO A 419 -5.05 16.42 10.15
C PRO A 419 -5.65 15.01 10.11
N ARG A 420 -6.04 14.55 8.93
CA ARG A 420 -6.53 13.18 8.71
C ARG A 420 -5.93 12.63 7.43
N ARG A 421 -5.90 11.30 7.34
CA ARG A 421 -5.50 10.65 6.09
C ARG A 421 -6.47 11.04 4.97
N ARG A 422 -5.96 11.21 3.75
CA ARG A 422 -6.76 11.70 2.61
C ARG A 422 -7.99 10.84 2.26
N ASN A 423 -7.93 9.54 2.58
CA ASN A 423 -9.03 8.58 2.40
C ASN A 423 -9.77 8.25 3.73
N ALA A 424 -9.73 9.15 4.72
CA ALA A 424 -10.45 8.95 5.97
C ALA A 424 -11.96 8.81 5.72
N TRP A 425 -12.59 7.89 6.45
CA TRP A 425 -14.03 7.70 6.42
C TRP A 425 -14.75 8.79 7.23
N TYR A 426 -15.86 9.30 6.70
CA TYR A 426 -16.74 10.26 7.35
C TYR A 426 -18.13 9.64 7.56
N PRO A 427 -18.76 9.84 8.72
CA PRO A 427 -20.09 9.31 8.99
C PRO A 427 -21.15 10.04 8.14
N ASP A 428 -21.91 9.28 7.36
CA ASP A 428 -23.11 9.78 6.71
C ASP A 428 -24.29 9.89 7.70
N GLN A 429 -25.44 10.35 7.21
CA GLN A 429 -26.63 10.55 8.05
C GLN A 429 -27.11 9.25 8.73
N ALA A 430 -26.89 8.09 8.11
CA ALA A 430 -27.27 6.80 8.68
C ALA A 430 -26.28 6.35 9.77
N ALA A 431 -24.99 6.61 9.58
CA ALA A 431 -23.93 6.23 10.49
C ALA A 431 -23.75 7.15 11.71
N GLN A 432 -24.12 8.43 11.61
CA GLN A 432 -24.01 9.41 12.72
C GLN A 432 -24.54 8.90 14.07
N PRO A 433 -25.73 8.26 14.18
CA PRO A 433 -26.25 7.75 15.45
C PRO A 433 -25.47 6.59 16.07
N TYR A 434 -24.52 6.01 15.33
CA TYR A 434 -23.71 4.85 15.71
C TYR A 434 -22.29 5.21 16.14
N VAL A 435 -21.86 6.46 15.96
CA VAL A 435 -20.51 6.92 16.31
C VAL A 435 -20.56 8.05 17.34
N ALA A 436 -19.44 8.30 18.02
CA ALA A 436 -19.30 9.43 18.93
C ALA A 436 -19.31 10.77 18.17
N ASP A 437 -19.74 11.83 18.86
CA ASP A 437 -19.69 13.20 18.33
C ASP A 437 -18.25 13.63 18.04
N TYR A 438 -18.07 14.49 17.04
CA TYR A 438 -16.75 14.94 16.61
C TYR A 438 -16.68 16.44 16.26
N GLN A 439 -15.46 16.97 16.27
CA GLN A 439 -15.11 18.31 15.79
C GLN A 439 -13.97 18.23 14.77
N GLU A 440 -14.05 19.06 13.73
CA GLU A 440 -13.04 19.11 12.68
C GLU A 440 -11.98 20.19 12.91
N THR A 441 -12.34 21.27 13.61
CA THR A 441 -11.42 22.36 13.91
C THR A 441 -10.66 22.09 15.20
N GLN A 442 -9.37 22.40 15.22
CA GLN A 442 -8.51 22.48 16.38
C GLN A 442 -8.26 23.93 16.70
N SER A 443 -8.41 24.33 17.96
CA SER A 443 -8.09 25.69 18.39
C SER A 443 -7.43 25.66 19.75
N VAL A 444 -6.21 26.17 19.84
CA VAL A 444 -5.43 26.19 21.09
C VAL A 444 -4.89 27.58 21.36
N GLU A 445 -4.87 27.94 22.64
CA GLU A 445 -4.41 29.25 23.10
C GLU A 445 -2.88 29.34 23.04
N LEU A 446 -2.39 30.51 22.63
CA LEU A 446 -0.98 30.85 22.71
C LEU A 446 -0.62 31.29 24.13
N ILE A 447 0.62 31.04 24.54
CA ILE A 447 1.10 31.54 25.84
C ILE A 447 1.25 33.08 25.79
N PRO A 448 1.01 33.79 26.90
CA PRO A 448 0.97 35.26 26.92
C PRO A 448 2.24 35.92 26.37
N GLU A 449 3.41 35.34 26.63
CA GLU A 449 4.69 35.87 26.17
C GLU A 449 4.80 35.88 24.64
N ILE A 450 4.21 34.90 23.97
CA ILE A 450 4.19 34.81 22.50
C ILE A 450 3.19 35.78 21.92
N SER A 451 1.98 35.86 22.49
CA SER A 451 0.96 36.84 22.09
C SER A 451 1.47 38.28 22.21
N GLN A 452 2.16 38.60 23.30
CA GLN A 452 2.77 39.92 23.52
C GLN A 452 3.89 40.22 22.51
N ALA A 453 4.75 39.23 22.22
CA ALA A 453 5.83 39.38 21.24
C ALA A 453 5.28 39.67 19.84
N LEU A 454 4.29 38.91 19.38
CA LEU A 454 3.65 39.11 18.07
C LEU A 454 2.90 40.45 18.01
N THR A 455 2.14 40.78 19.05
CA THR A 455 1.41 42.05 19.13
C THR A 455 2.36 43.25 19.04
N SER A 456 3.46 43.23 19.80
CA SER A 456 4.43 44.34 19.85
C SER A 456 5.05 44.65 18.48
N VAL A 457 5.35 43.61 17.70
CA VAL A 457 5.92 43.76 16.35
C VAL A 457 4.83 44.13 15.34
N SER A 458 3.62 43.59 15.48
CA SER A 458 2.50 43.89 14.57
C SER A 458 2.08 45.36 14.57
N GLN A 459 2.25 46.08 15.68
CA GLN A 459 1.93 47.52 15.81
C GLN A 459 2.68 48.41 14.82
N GLN A 460 3.78 47.91 14.24
CA GLN A 460 4.57 48.61 13.22
C GLN A 460 4.01 48.41 11.80
N MET A 461 2.91 47.67 11.65
CA MET A 461 2.30 47.30 10.37
C MET A 461 0.82 47.70 10.33
N ALA A 462 0.31 48.11 9.16
CA ALA A 462 -1.09 48.52 9.00
C ALA A 462 -2.08 47.33 9.14
N THR A 463 -1.71 46.15 8.63
CA THR A 463 -2.43 44.87 8.79
C THR A 463 -1.49 43.70 8.44
N PRO A 464 -0.98 42.92 9.41
CA PRO A 464 -0.16 41.75 9.11
C PRO A 464 -1.03 40.61 8.58
N THR A 465 -0.71 40.10 7.39
CA THR A 465 -1.42 38.95 6.78
C THR A 465 -0.66 37.63 6.89
N SER A 466 0.66 37.70 7.18
CA SER A 466 1.53 36.54 7.37
C SER A 466 2.72 36.84 8.28
N LEU A 467 3.26 35.79 8.91
CA LEU A 467 4.49 35.88 9.70
C LEU A 467 5.72 36.22 8.83
N ALA A 468 5.73 35.82 7.55
CA ALA A 468 6.75 36.24 6.59
C ALA A 468 6.82 37.76 6.44
N GLY A 469 5.67 38.43 6.33
CA GLY A 469 5.59 39.89 6.26
C GLY A 469 6.12 40.56 7.53
N MET A 470 5.79 40.01 8.70
CA MET A 470 6.33 40.49 9.99
C MET A 470 7.84 40.34 10.07
N TRP A 471 8.39 39.21 9.62
CA TRP A 471 9.85 39.01 9.61
C TRP A 471 10.57 40.02 8.70
N GLN A 472 10.06 40.27 7.49
CA GLN A 472 10.65 41.25 6.58
C GLN A 472 10.59 42.69 7.12
N SER A 473 9.64 43.00 8.00
CA SER A 473 9.56 44.33 8.63
C SER A 473 10.71 44.60 9.63
N VAL A 474 11.24 43.55 10.27
CA VAL A 474 12.33 43.67 11.25
C VAL A 474 13.70 43.25 10.70
N SER A 475 13.74 42.41 9.66
CA SER A 475 14.98 41.96 9.01
C SER A 475 14.82 41.86 7.50
N LEU A 476 15.14 42.95 6.80
CA LEU A 476 14.97 43.05 5.35
C LEU A 476 15.98 42.16 4.62
N GLY A 477 15.49 41.20 3.82
CA GLY A 477 16.31 40.37 2.94
C GLY A 477 17.13 39.27 3.61
N GLN A 478 17.16 39.18 4.94
CA GLN A 478 17.78 38.07 5.65
C GLN A 478 16.79 36.91 5.83
N LYS A 479 17.19 35.69 5.46
CA LYS A 479 16.38 34.49 5.74
C LYS A 479 16.44 34.12 7.23
N VAL A 480 15.30 33.71 7.80
CA VAL A 480 15.15 33.40 9.22
C VAL A 480 16.02 32.20 9.67
N ASP A 481 16.19 31.20 8.80
CA ASP A 481 17.02 30.02 9.04
C ASP A 481 18.51 30.39 9.08
N ALA A 482 18.96 31.27 8.19
CA ALA A 482 20.33 31.80 8.19
C ALA A 482 20.62 32.61 9.46
N TRP A 483 19.66 33.45 9.90
CA TRP A 483 19.75 34.16 11.16
C TRP A 483 19.85 33.21 12.35
N PHE A 484 18.94 32.23 12.46
CA PHE A 484 18.92 31.25 13.55
C PHE A 484 20.22 30.43 13.61
N ASN A 485 20.69 29.93 12.47
CA ASN A 485 21.92 29.14 12.39
C ASN A 485 23.15 29.96 12.82
N ALA A 486 23.17 31.27 12.54
CA ALA A 486 24.25 32.14 13.01
C ALA A 486 24.26 32.29 14.54
N GLN A 487 23.07 32.41 15.17
CA GLN A 487 22.94 32.43 16.62
C GLN A 487 23.37 31.10 17.25
N MET A 488 22.88 29.98 16.70
CA MET A 488 23.18 28.64 17.23
C MET A 488 24.63 28.23 17.06
N ARG A 489 25.36 28.78 16.07
CA ARG A 489 26.80 28.54 15.94
C ARG A 489 27.58 28.95 17.20
N ILE A 490 27.07 29.91 17.96
CA ILE A 490 27.67 30.39 19.21
C ILE A 490 27.11 29.58 20.39
N GLU A 491 25.78 29.49 20.51
CA GLU A 491 25.10 28.92 21.67
C GLU A 491 25.14 27.38 21.70
N CYS A 492 24.89 26.73 20.56
CA CYS A 492 24.81 25.28 20.45
C CYS A 492 25.26 24.81 19.05
N PRO A 493 26.57 24.67 18.78
CA PRO A 493 27.13 24.59 17.42
C PRO A 493 26.64 23.43 16.54
N ARG A 494 26.08 22.37 17.14
CA ARG A 494 25.51 21.21 16.43
C ARG A 494 24.11 21.49 15.89
N VAL A 495 23.43 22.51 16.41
CA VAL A 495 22.02 22.78 16.16
C VAL A 495 21.84 23.61 14.90
N THR A 496 20.95 23.14 14.04
CA THR A 496 20.51 23.84 12.83
C THR A 496 18.99 23.97 12.84
N SER A 497 18.47 24.92 12.08
CA SER A 497 17.03 25.17 11.95
C SER A 497 16.22 23.91 11.59
N GLY A 498 16.78 23.00 10.78
CA GLY A 498 16.14 21.74 10.38
C GLY A 498 15.83 20.79 11.54
N LYS A 499 16.51 20.92 12.69
CA LYS A 499 16.29 20.04 13.86
C LYS A 499 15.11 20.46 14.73
N LEU A 500 14.56 21.66 14.51
CA LEU A 500 13.47 22.21 15.32
C LEU A 500 12.16 21.44 15.11
N ALA A 501 11.89 21.01 13.88
CA ALA A 501 10.63 20.34 13.51
C ALA A 501 10.42 19.00 14.22
N GLU A 502 11.48 18.34 14.68
CA GLU A 502 11.40 17.03 15.35
C GLU A 502 11.06 17.12 16.85
N VAL A 503 11.08 18.31 17.45
CA VAL A 503 10.97 18.46 18.91
C VAL A 503 9.57 18.22 19.43
N GLY A 504 8.56 18.84 18.81
CA GLY A 504 7.17 18.70 19.23
C GLY A 504 6.71 17.24 19.21
N GLY A 505 6.98 16.53 18.10
CA GLY A 505 6.67 15.12 17.94
C GLY A 505 7.34 14.25 19.01
N GLN A 506 8.64 14.46 19.27
CA GLN A 506 9.34 13.75 20.34
C GLN A 506 8.73 14.04 21.72
N ALA A 507 8.41 15.31 22.01
CA ALA A 507 7.82 15.70 23.28
C ALA A 507 6.44 15.07 23.54
N ILE A 508 5.61 14.98 22.49
CA ILE A 508 4.29 14.33 22.56
C ILE A 508 4.46 12.83 22.78
N PHE A 509 5.39 12.20 22.07
CA PHE A 509 5.69 10.77 22.25
C PHE A 509 6.20 10.49 23.68
N ASP A 510 7.18 11.26 24.17
CA ASP A 510 7.73 11.09 25.53
C ASP A 510 6.64 11.22 26.61
N ALA A 511 5.62 12.05 26.38
CA ALA A 511 4.53 12.28 27.33
C ALA A 511 3.39 11.25 27.24
N SER A 512 3.16 10.65 26.07
CA SER A 512 2.00 9.80 25.79
C SER A 512 2.32 8.33 25.56
N GLY A 513 3.57 7.99 25.21
CA GLY A 513 3.95 6.67 24.69
C GLY A 513 3.25 6.29 23.38
N ASN A 514 2.61 7.24 22.69
CA ASN A 514 1.83 6.97 21.48
C ASN A 514 2.43 7.68 20.26
N HIS A 515 3.03 6.91 19.36
CA HIS A 515 3.68 7.45 18.18
C HIS A 515 2.69 7.85 17.08
N HIS A 516 1.52 7.21 16.98
CA HIS A 516 0.46 7.66 16.05
C HIS A 516 -0.07 9.02 16.48
N PHE A 517 -0.29 9.22 17.78
CA PHE A 517 -0.74 10.49 18.33
C PHE A 517 0.27 11.61 18.06
N ALA A 518 1.55 11.35 18.37
CA ALA A 518 2.64 12.28 18.08
C ALA A 518 2.66 12.67 16.60
N ARG A 519 2.64 11.68 15.67
CA ARG A 519 2.65 11.93 14.23
C ARG A 519 1.44 12.73 13.77
N MET A 520 0.23 12.35 14.19
CA MET A 520 -1.00 13.00 13.74
C MET A 520 -1.10 14.43 14.23
N LEU A 521 -0.77 14.67 15.50
CA LEU A 521 -0.84 16.00 16.09
C LEU A 521 0.20 16.93 15.48
N THR A 522 1.35 16.42 15.04
CA THR A 522 2.38 17.24 14.38
C THR A 522 2.36 17.20 12.86
N ALA A 523 1.40 16.50 12.23
CA ALA A 523 1.37 16.36 10.77
C ALA A 523 1.15 17.71 10.08
N HIS A 524 1.84 17.93 8.97
CA HIS A 524 1.53 18.98 8.00
C HIS A 524 0.40 18.48 7.08
N PRO A 525 -0.49 19.33 6.53
CA PRO A 525 -1.60 18.91 5.66
C PRO A 525 -1.15 18.12 4.43
N ASN A 526 0.04 18.45 3.92
CA ASN A 526 0.65 17.77 2.79
C ASN A 526 1.48 16.54 3.19
N SER A 527 1.58 16.21 4.48
CA SER A 527 2.31 15.04 4.94
C SER A 527 1.54 13.75 4.68
N ALA A 528 2.28 12.75 4.25
CA ALA A 528 1.83 11.36 4.18
C ALA A 528 1.60 10.79 5.57
N LEU A 529 0.33 10.63 5.95
CA LEU A 529 -0.05 9.90 7.15
C LEU A 529 -0.10 8.41 6.84
N PRO A 530 0.62 7.57 7.61
CA PRO A 530 0.59 6.14 7.40
C PRO A 530 -0.80 5.52 7.63
N GLY A 531 -0.98 4.29 7.13
CA GLY A 531 -2.27 3.58 7.21
C GLY A 531 -2.71 3.34 8.65
N ALA A 532 -1.79 3.03 9.54
CA ALA A 532 -2.09 2.83 10.97
C ALA A 532 -2.70 4.06 11.67
N CYS A 533 -2.37 5.28 11.21
CA CYS A 533 -2.94 6.51 11.75
C CYS A 533 -4.44 6.69 11.42
N SER A 534 -5.05 5.82 10.60
CA SER A 534 -6.49 5.91 10.28
C SER A 534 -7.42 5.32 11.35
N TYR A 535 -6.89 4.54 12.29
CA TYR A 535 -7.69 3.73 13.22
C TYR A 535 -7.89 4.38 14.60
N ALA A 536 -6.84 5.00 15.15
CA ALA A 536 -6.88 5.61 16.48
C ALA A 536 -7.61 6.97 16.47
N SER A 537 -8.15 7.36 17.61
CA SER A 537 -8.86 8.63 17.82
C SER A 537 -8.48 9.25 19.16
N TRP A 538 -8.51 10.58 19.23
CA TRP A 538 -8.19 11.34 20.45
C TRP A 538 -9.16 12.50 20.63
N ASP A 539 -9.48 12.75 21.90
CA ASP A 539 -10.35 13.84 22.33
C ASP A 539 -9.56 15.14 22.58
N ILE A 540 -10.28 16.18 23.01
CA ILE A 540 -9.70 17.49 23.32
C ILE A 540 -8.70 17.41 24.48
N ALA A 541 -8.97 16.61 25.52
CA ALA A 541 -8.10 16.48 26.68
C ALA A 541 -6.72 15.90 26.30
N ALA A 542 -6.70 14.90 25.42
CA ALA A 542 -5.46 14.37 24.86
C ALA A 542 -4.67 15.44 24.10
N ILE A 543 -5.34 16.30 23.31
CA ILE A 543 -4.70 17.40 22.58
C ILE A 543 -4.08 18.42 23.53
N GLU A 544 -4.81 18.83 24.58
CA GLU A 544 -4.30 19.75 25.61
C GLU A 544 -3.05 19.18 26.29
N GLN A 545 -3.07 17.89 26.64
CA GLN A 545 -1.94 17.19 27.25
C GLN A 545 -0.74 17.09 26.28
N GLY A 546 -1.00 16.78 25.00
CA GLY A 546 0.03 16.63 23.97
C GLY A 546 0.75 17.94 23.66
N LEU A 547 0.00 19.00 23.36
CA LEU A 547 0.58 20.31 23.04
C LEU A 547 1.05 21.07 24.28
N LYS A 548 0.53 20.72 25.46
CA LYS A 548 0.68 21.49 26.71
C LYS A 548 0.20 22.93 26.54
N LEU A 549 -0.95 23.07 25.86
CA LEU A 549 -1.63 24.34 25.62
C LEU A 549 -3.12 24.16 25.92
N PRO A 550 -3.80 25.18 26.47
CA PRO A 550 -5.24 25.12 26.69
C PRO A 550 -5.98 25.08 25.35
N TYR A 551 -7.09 24.33 25.30
CA TYR A 551 -7.98 24.35 24.15
C TYR A 551 -8.91 25.57 24.22
N HIS A 552 -8.97 26.33 23.13
CA HIS A 552 -9.80 27.52 23.05
C HIS A 552 -11.29 27.11 23.07
N PRO A 553 -12.14 27.71 23.93
CA PRO A 553 -13.54 27.32 24.04
C PRO A 553 -14.31 27.50 22.74
N SER A 554 -14.81 26.41 22.15
CA SER A 554 -16.00 26.44 21.30
C SER A 554 -17.23 26.21 22.20
N ALA A 555 -18.40 26.73 21.84
CA ALA A 555 -19.62 26.71 22.67
C ALA A 555 -20.20 25.30 23.01
N ILE A 556 -19.44 24.22 22.78
CA ILE A 556 -19.87 22.83 22.85
C ILE A 556 -19.26 22.14 24.07
N ASN A 557 -20.05 21.27 24.70
CA ASN A 557 -19.68 20.50 25.89
C ASN A 557 -18.41 19.66 25.61
N ARG A 558 -17.35 19.87 26.41
CA ARG A 558 -15.98 19.37 26.12
C ARG A 558 -15.77 17.86 26.32
N LEU A 559 -16.70 17.16 26.96
CA LEU A 559 -16.53 15.77 27.37
C LEU A 559 -17.01 14.80 26.29
N GLY A 560 -16.10 13.95 25.79
CA GLY A 560 -16.43 12.83 24.90
C GLY A 560 -16.47 13.15 23.39
N VAL A 561 -16.09 14.37 23.00
CA VAL A 561 -16.02 14.78 21.59
C VAL A 561 -14.67 14.38 20.98
N THR A 562 -14.71 13.60 19.90
CA THR A 562 -13.51 13.22 19.15
C THR A 562 -13.04 14.38 18.30
N ASN A 563 -11.73 14.68 18.29
CA ASN A 563 -11.21 15.80 17.51
C ASN A 563 -10.10 15.38 16.54
N GLN A 564 -9.21 14.48 16.95
CA GLN A 564 -8.08 14.02 16.13
C GLN A 564 -8.25 12.54 15.78
N GLY A 565 -7.84 12.15 14.57
CA GLY A 565 -7.82 10.74 14.18
C GLY A 565 -9.10 10.28 13.49
N SER A 566 -9.41 9.01 13.70
CA SER A 566 -10.58 8.36 13.12
C SER A 566 -11.89 8.94 13.65
N LEU A 567 -12.85 9.14 12.75
CA LEU A 567 -14.23 9.48 13.11
C LEU A 567 -15.09 8.23 13.35
N LEU A 568 -14.58 7.04 13.01
CA LEU A 568 -15.24 5.78 13.32
C LEU A 568 -14.94 5.38 14.77
N VAL A 569 -15.62 6.05 15.69
CA VAL A 569 -15.59 5.76 17.13
C VAL A 569 -16.93 5.15 17.51
N PRO A 570 -17.12 3.82 17.37
CA PRO A 570 -18.44 3.21 17.47
C PRO A 570 -18.98 3.22 18.90
N LEU A 571 -20.28 3.52 19.03
CA LEU A 571 -21.00 3.47 20.29
C LEU A 571 -21.38 2.02 20.62
N GLU A 572 -20.74 1.44 21.62
CA GLU A 572 -20.97 0.04 22.01
C GLU A 572 -22.43 -0.25 22.39
N THR A 573 -23.16 0.74 22.93
CA THR A 573 -24.58 0.58 23.23
C THR A 573 -25.43 0.33 21.99
N ARG A 574 -25.02 0.85 20.82
CA ARG A 574 -25.67 0.58 19.54
C ARG A 574 -25.24 -0.77 18.99
N LEU A 575 -23.94 -1.08 19.05
CA LEU A 575 -23.43 -2.39 18.63
C LEU A 575 -24.09 -3.53 19.40
N ASN A 576 -24.22 -3.39 20.72
CA ASN A 576 -24.83 -4.40 21.58
C ASN A 576 -26.29 -4.65 21.23
N ARG A 577 -27.07 -3.62 20.89
CA ARG A 577 -28.45 -3.82 20.42
C ARG A 577 -28.51 -4.68 19.16
N THR A 578 -27.67 -4.39 18.17
CA THR A 578 -27.62 -5.20 16.94
C THR A 578 -27.14 -6.62 17.23
N ILE A 579 -26.18 -6.80 18.14
CA ILE A 579 -25.71 -8.12 18.57
C ILE A 579 -26.83 -8.88 19.29
N ASP A 580 -27.58 -8.23 20.18
CA ASP A 580 -28.71 -8.83 20.91
C ASP A 580 -29.83 -9.26 19.95
N ASP A 581 -30.13 -8.43 18.93
CA ASP A 581 -31.09 -8.76 17.89
C ASP A 581 -30.61 -9.95 17.02
N ALA A 582 -29.33 -9.98 16.64
CA ALA A 582 -28.74 -11.12 15.93
C ALA A 582 -28.78 -12.40 16.76
N THR A 583 -28.49 -12.32 18.06
CA THR A 583 -28.60 -13.42 19.02
C THR A 583 -30.03 -13.95 19.08
N ARG A 584 -31.04 -13.06 19.11
CA ARG A 584 -32.46 -13.44 19.12
C ARG A 584 -32.85 -14.18 17.84
N GLN A 585 -32.49 -13.63 16.68
CA GLN A 585 -32.76 -14.26 15.38
C GLN A 585 -32.10 -15.64 15.25
N LEU A 586 -30.88 -15.81 15.75
CA LEU A 586 -30.20 -17.11 15.76
C LEU A 586 -30.90 -18.12 16.68
N LYS A 587 -31.36 -17.69 17.86
CA LYS A 587 -32.17 -18.53 18.76
C LYS A 587 -33.48 -18.95 18.10
N GLU A 588 -34.17 -18.05 17.40
CA GLU A 588 -35.37 -18.39 16.62
C GLU A 588 -35.08 -19.42 15.51
N ALA A 589 -33.91 -19.36 14.88
CA ALA A 589 -33.49 -20.34 13.88
C ALA A 589 -33.19 -21.73 14.47
N PHE A 590 -32.84 -21.84 15.77
CA PHE A 590 -32.67 -23.14 16.44
C PHE A 590 -33.98 -23.89 16.57
N ASP A 591 -35.07 -23.15 16.81
CA ASP A 591 -36.42 -23.70 16.95
C ASP A 591 -37.13 -23.87 15.59
N GLY A 592 -36.55 -23.30 14.52
CA GLY A 592 -37.06 -23.41 13.15
C GLY A 592 -36.72 -24.73 12.46
N ASN A 593 -37.36 -24.98 11.31
CA ASN A 593 -37.13 -26.17 10.48
C ASN A 593 -36.38 -25.85 9.16
N ASP A 594 -35.45 -24.88 9.20
CA ASP A 594 -34.67 -24.43 8.04
C ASP A 594 -33.18 -24.56 8.33
N LEU A 595 -32.55 -25.61 7.78
CA LEU A 595 -31.14 -25.89 7.99
C LEU A 595 -30.22 -24.82 7.36
N ILE A 596 -30.57 -24.29 6.19
CA ILE A 596 -29.69 -23.36 5.46
C ILE A 596 -29.65 -22.04 6.20
N ARG A 597 -30.82 -21.51 6.59
CA ARG A 597 -30.90 -20.31 7.42
C ARG A 597 -30.15 -20.49 8.74
N LEU A 598 -30.36 -21.61 9.44
CA LEU A 598 -29.66 -21.92 10.69
C LEU A 598 -28.14 -21.91 10.50
N HIS A 599 -27.64 -22.63 9.49
CA HIS A 599 -26.21 -22.70 9.18
C HIS A 599 -25.63 -21.30 8.89
N ASN A 600 -26.26 -20.56 7.99
CA ASN A 600 -25.78 -19.25 7.57
C ASN A 600 -25.74 -18.25 8.72
N GLN A 601 -26.77 -18.24 9.57
CA GLN A 601 -26.82 -17.37 10.74
C GLN A 601 -25.81 -17.79 11.82
N TRP A 602 -25.70 -19.09 12.11
CA TRP A 602 -24.71 -19.61 13.07
C TRP A 602 -23.28 -19.25 12.65
N THR A 603 -22.92 -19.53 11.40
CA THR A 603 -21.60 -19.26 10.85
C THR A 603 -21.29 -17.76 10.83
N SER A 604 -22.22 -16.91 10.36
CA SER A 604 -22.06 -15.45 10.38
C SER A 604 -21.91 -14.89 11.80
N TYR A 605 -22.65 -15.43 12.78
CA TYR A 605 -22.54 -15.01 14.18
C TYR A 605 -21.13 -15.31 14.76
N CYS A 606 -20.62 -16.53 14.54
CA CYS A 606 -19.28 -16.92 14.96
C CYS A 606 -18.19 -16.04 14.31
N VAL A 607 -18.29 -15.80 13.00
CA VAL A 607 -17.30 -14.98 12.27
C VAL A 607 -17.33 -13.52 12.75
N MET A 608 -18.51 -12.96 13.02
CA MET A 608 -18.61 -11.59 13.54
C MET A 608 -18.01 -11.46 14.94
N ALA A 609 -18.22 -12.45 15.82
CA ALA A 609 -17.56 -12.50 17.12
C ALA A 609 -16.03 -12.58 16.98
N LEU A 610 -15.51 -13.34 16.01
CA LEU A 610 -14.07 -13.41 15.73
C LEU A 610 -13.51 -12.10 15.18
N TYR A 611 -14.24 -11.38 14.31
CA TYR A 611 -13.85 -10.03 13.90
C TYR A 611 -13.78 -9.07 15.08
N ALA A 612 -14.76 -9.12 15.98
CA ALA A 612 -14.79 -8.34 17.21
C ALA A 612 -13.64 -8.66 18.17
N ALA A 613 -13.23 -9.93 18.22
CA ALA A 613 -12.13 -10.41 19.05
C ALA A 613 -10.73 -10.05 18.50
N THR A 614 -10.56 -10.02 17.18
CA THR A 614 -9.23 -9.96 16.55
C THR A 614 -8.91 -8.64 15.86
N GLY A 615 -9.92 -7.87 15.45
CA GLY A 615 -9.72 -6.67 14.64
C GLY A 615 -9.01 -6.95 13.30
N SER A 616 -9.11 -8.17 12.77
CA SER A 616 -8.64 -8.48 11.42
C SER A 616 -9.40 -7.68 10.38
N ARG A 617 -8.80 -7.48 9.20
CA ARG A 617 -9.54 -6.90 8.07
C ARG A 617 -10.71 -7.79 7.68
N TYR A 618 -11.76 -7.19 7.14
CA TYR A 618 -12.85 -7.93 6.54
C TYR A 618 -12.35 -8.69 5.29
N LEU A 619 -12.67 -9.97 5.19
CA LEU A 619 -12.20 -10.87 4.13
C LEU A 619 -13.36 -11.69 3.60
N LYS A 620 -13.29 -12.09 2.32
CA LYS A 620 -14.27 -13.00 1.72
C LYS A 620 -14.31 -14.37 2.39
N GLU A 621 -13.13 -14.93 2.70
CA GLU A 621 -12.98 -16.17 3.45
C GLU A 621 -12.04 -15.94 4.64
N PRO A 622 -12.57 -15.46 5.78
CA PRO A 622 -11.78 -15.27 7.00
C PRO A 622 -11.55 -16.59 7.75
N PHE A 623 -10.49 -16.64 8.55
CA PHE A 623 -10.20 -17.77 9.46
C PHE A 623 -10.30 -19.16 8.78
N GLU A 624 -9.74 -19.28 7.57
CA GLU A 624 -10.09 -20.36 6.62
C GLU A 624 -9.69 -21.78 7.03
N SER A 625 -8.91 -21.97 8.10
CA SER A 625 -8.40 -23.28 8.53
C SER A 625 -8.38 -23.43 10.05
N THR A 626 -8.64 -24.64 10.53
CA THR A 626 -8.47 -25.02 11.95
C THR A 626 -7.02 -24.95 12.40
N LEU A 627 -6.06 -25.11 11.47
CA LEU A 627 -4.62 -25.01 11.76
C LEU A 627 -4.19 -23.61 12.19
N PHE A 628 -4.99 -22.59 11.93
CA PHE A 628 -4.65 -21.22 12.31
C PHE A 628 -4.89 -20.97 13.81
N PHE A 629 -5.74 -21.76 14.45
CA PHE A 629 -6.07 -21.61 15.87
C PHE A 629 -5.12 -22.42 16.73
N ASN A 630 -4.72 -21.85 17.87
CA ASN A 630 -4.03 -22.58 18.93
C ASN A 630 -4.89 -22.50 20.21
N HIS A 631 -5.21 -23.66 20.78
CA HIS A 631 -5.99 -23.76 22.03
C HIS A 631 -5.10 -23.65 23.27
N ASP A 632 -3.89 -24.22 23.25
CA ASP A 632 -2.93 -24.17 24.36
C ASP A 632 -2.43 -22.73 24.59
N LEU A 633 -2.22 -22.02 23.49
CA LEU A 633 -1.91 -20.61 23.43
C LEU A 633 -3.10 -19.90 22.76
N PRO A 634 -4.09 -19.41 23.53
CA PRO A 634 -5.37 -18.91 23.04
C PRO A 634 -5.21 -17.74 22.05
N ALA A 635 -5.08 -18.09 20.77
CA ALA A 635 -4.68 -17.16 19.73
C ALA A 635 -4.97 -17.73 18.33
N VAL A 636 -4.97 -16.85 17.34
CA VAL A 636 -5.20 -17.19 15.94
C VAL A 636 -4.19 -16.52 15.03
N PHE A 637 -3.71 -17.29 14.04
CA PHE A 637 -2.91 -16.78 12.95
C PHE A 637 -3.80 -16.12 11.88
N ILE A 638 -3.45 -14.91 11.47
CA ILE A 638 -4.19 -14.12 10.48
C ILE A 638 -3.25 -13.64 9.38
N ASN A 639 -3.61 -13.94 8.13
CA ASN A 639 -2.98 -13.37 6.94
C ASN A 639 -4.03 -12.67 6.07
N ASP A 640 -4.27 -11.40 6.41
CA ASP A 640 -5.28 -10.54 5.78
C ASP A 640 -4.73 -9.63 4.67
N LYS A 641 -3.41 -9.60 4.44
CA LYS A 641 -2.77 -8.86 3.32
C LYS A 641 -2.11 -9.76 2.26
N ALA A 642 -1.83 -11.04 2.52
CA ALA A 642 -1.24 -12.05 1.63
C ALA A 642 -0.41 -11.50 0.44
N GLU A 643 0.87 -11.17 0.68
CA GLU A 643 1.79 -10.81 -0.41
C GLU A 643 2.33 -12.09 -1.06
N GLY A 644 1.88 -12.42 -2.27
CA GLY A 644 2.23 -13.67 -2.98
C GLY A 644 3.70 -13.85 -3.38
N ASN A 645 4.61 -13.01 -2.84
CA ASN A 645 6.07 -13.09 -2.90
C ASN A 645 6.69 -13.63 -1.60
N GLY A 646 5.90 -13.96 -0.57
CA GLY A 646 6.38 -14.51 0.71
C GLY A 646 7.01 -13.49 1.66
N VAL A 647 6.88 -12.19 1.35
CA VAL A 647 7.47 -11.11 2.16
C VAL A 647 6.57 -10.76 3.36
N ARG A 648 5.24 -10.75 3.19
CA ARG A 648 4.29 -10.61 4.31
C ARG A 648 3.42 -11.86 4.44
N ASN A 649 3.73 -12.67 5.45
CA ASN A 649 3.14 -13.98 5.68
C ASN A 649 2.02 -13.99 6.74
N GLY A 650 1.75 -12.90 7.46
CA GLY A 650 0.66 -12.83 8.46
C GLY A 650 1.15 -12.75 9.91
N ARG A 651 0.25 -12.64 10.87
CA ARG A 651 0.58 -12.37 12.29
C ARG A 651 -0.19 -13.28 13.25
N MET A 652 0.33 -13.46 14.46
CA MET A 652 -0.39 -14.10 15.55
C MET A 652 -1.16 -13.05 16.37
N VAL A 653 -2.45 -13.28 16.57
CA VAL A 653 -3.35 -12.38 17.31
C VAL A 653 -3.93 -13.12 18.51
N PRO A 654 -3.87 -12.55 19.73
CA PRO A 654 -4.48 -13.18 20.89
C PRO A 654 -6.01 -13.30 20.73
N LEU A 655 -6.58 -14.35 21.30
CA LEU A 655 -8.02 -14.53 21.37
C LEU A 655 -8.50 -14.41 22.82
N PRO A 656 -9.58 -13.65 23.08
CA PRO A 656 -10.34 -13.78 24.31
C PRO A 656 -10.77 -15.22 24.54
N ASP A 657 -10.82 -15.67 25.79
CA ASP A 657 -11.19 -17.04 26.16
C ASP A 657 -12.60 -17.39 25.64
N LYS A 658 -13.50 -16.42 25.68
CA LYS A 658 -14.86 -16.53 25.14
C LYS A 658 -14.89 -16.71 23.62
N ALA A 659 -13.93 -16.14 22.89
CA ALA A 659 -13.82 -16.29 21.43
C ALA A 659 -13.44 -17.72 21.03
N ILE A 660 -12.66 -18.42 21.85
CA ILE A 660 -12.29 -19.83 21.60
C ILE A 660 -13.50 -20.74 21.73
N ALA A 661 -14.38 -20.46 22.70
CA ALA A 661 -15.62 -21.22 22.86
C ALA A 661 -16.53 -21.13 21.61
N PHE A 662 -16.51 -20.00 20.87
CA PHE A 662 -17.20 -19.91 19.58
C PHE A 662 -16.61 -20.84 18.53
N VAL A 663 -15.28 -20.96 18.47
CA VAL A 663 -14.59 -21.87 17.54
C VAL A 663 -14.92 -23.32 17.89
N GLU A 664 -14.81 -23.70 19.16
CA GLU A 664 -15.12 -25.05 19.64
C GLU A 664 -16.60 -25.42 19.41
N GLY A 665 -17.51 -24.47 19.66
CA GLY A 665 -18.93 -24.61 19.34
C GLY A 665 -19.16 -24.83 17.86
N HIS A 666 -18.49 -24.06 16.99
CA HIS A 666 -18.59 -24.20 15.54
C HIS A 666 -18.04 -25.54 15.03
N LEU A 667 -16.89 -26.00 15.54
CA LEU A 667 -16.35 -27.33 15.19
C LEU A 667 -17.30 -28.45 15.62
N THR A 668 -17.94 -28.32 16.78
CA THR A 668 -18.95 -29.26 17.25
C THR A 668 -20.19 -29.26 16.35
N TYR A 669 -20.64 -28.08 15.93
CA TYR A 669 -21.74 -27.91 14.99
C TYR A 669 -21.44 -28.56 13.63
N LEU A 670 -20.25 -28.33 13.06
CA LEU A 670 -19.84 -28.92 11.78
C LEU A 670 -19.81 -30.46 11.81
N ARG A 671 -19.36 -31.07 12.92
CA ARG A 671 -19.41 -32.54 13.09
C ARG A 671 -20.86 -33.05 12.99
N ARG A 672 -21.79 -32.40 13.69
CA ARG A 672 -23.23 -32.76 13.65
C ARG A 672 -23.83 -32.56 12.27
N LEU A 673 -23.44 -31.50 11.57
CA LEU A 673 -23.86 -31.26 10.20
C LEU A 673 -23.36 -32.36 9.25
N ALA A 674 -22.10 -32.77 9.38
CA ALA A 674 -21.55 -33.87 8.59
C ALA A 674 -22.27 -35.19 8.84
N GLU A 675 -22.58 -35.51 10.11
CA GLU A 675 -23.36 -36.68 10.51
C GLU A 675 -24.77 -36.67 9.90
N LEU A 676 -25.48 -35.52 9.96
CA LEU A 676 -26.80 -35.36 9.37
C LEU A 676 -26.79 -35.59 7.85
N LEU A 677 -25.77 -35.08 7.17
CA LEU A 677 -25.68 -35.13 5.70
C LEU A 677 -25.14 -36.46 5.17
N ALA A 678 -24.60 -37.34 6.01
CA ALA A 678 -23.91 -38.56 5.58
C ALA A 678 -24.77 -39.47 4.67
N SER A 679 -26.07 -39.59 4.93
CA SER A 679 -26.98 -40.44 4.15
C SER A 679 -27.70 -39.75 3.00
N THR A 680 -27.78 -38.41 3.01
CA THR A 680 -28.54 -37.62 2.02
C THR A 680 -27.64 -36.90 1.03
N HIS A 681 -26.51 -36.37 1.49
CA HIS A 681 -25.51 -35.61 0.72
C HIS A 681 -24.08 -36.05 1.09
N PRO A 682 -23.69 -37.31 0.76
CA PRO A 682 -22.43 -37.90 1.23
C PRO A 682 -21.18 -37.16 0.77
N ILE A 683 -21.22 -36.46 -0.37
CA ILE A 683 -20.11 -35.65 -0.88
C ILE A 683 -19.85 -34.42 0.02
N VAL A 684 -20.91 -33.72 0.42
CA VAL A 684 -20.80 -32.54 1.31
C VAL A 684 -20.35 -32.99 2.70
N SER A 685 -20.88 -34.10 3.20
CA SER A 685 -20.45 -34.71 4.47
C SER A 685 -18.96 -35.06 4.45
N SER A 686 -18.46 -35.70 3.39
CA SER A 686 -17.04 -36.06 3.28
C SER A 686 -16.13 -34.83 3.17
N GLN A 687 -16.58 -33.76 2.51
CA GLN A 687 -15.85 -32.49 2.46
C GLN A 687 -15.74 -31.82 3.84
N ILE A 688 -16.80 -31.83 4.64
CA ILE A 688 -16.77 -31.31 6.02
C ILE A 688 -15.86 -32.17 6.91
N ASN A 689 -15.94 -33.49 6.82
CA ASN A 689 -15.04 -34.37 7.58
C ASN A 689 -13.56 -34.18 7.18
N ALA A 690 -13.27 -34.05 5.88
CA ALA A 690 -11.93 -33.75 5.41
C ALA A 690 -11.40 -32.41 5.92
N LEU A 691 -12.25 -31.38 6.00
CA LEU A 691 -11.91 -30.08 6.60
C LEU A 691 -11.54 -30.20 8.09
N LEU A 692 -12.22 -31.06 8.84
CA LEU A 692 -12.00 -31.25 10.27
C LEU A 692 -10.79 -32.14 10.58
N ASP A 693 -10.62 -33.24 9.83
CA ASP A 693 -9.61 -34.27 10.12
C ASP A 693 -8.28 -34.04 9.37
N LEU A 694 -8.35 -33.45 8.17
CA LEU A 694 -7.20 -33.23 7.27
C LEU A 694 -7.20 -31.79 6.71
N PRO A 695 -7.15 -30.75 7.57
CA PRO A 695 -7.35 -29.36 7.18
C PRO A 695 -6.39 -28.86 6.09
N ALA A 696 -5.17 -29.42 5.99
CA ALA A 696 -4.21 -29.07 4.93
C ALA A 696 -4.68 -29.46 3.51
N LYS A 697 -5.61 -30.43 3.41
CA LYS A 697 -6.21 -30.96 2.17
C LYS A 697 -7.64 -30.48 1.95
N ALA A 698 -8.15 -29.60 2.79
CA ALA A 698 -9.51 -29.08 2.67
C ALA A 698 -9.74 -28.38 1.32
N GLU A 699 -10.90 -28.63 0.72
CA GLU A 699 -11.34 -28.02 -0.55
C GLU A 699 -12.32 -26.85 -0.36
N GLN A 700 -12.64 -26.54 0.90
CA GLN A 700 -13.52 -25.43 1.31
C GLN A 700 -12.97 -24.76 2.58
N PRO A 701 -13.29 -23.48 2.84
CA PRO A 701 -12.86 -22.79 4.05
C PRO A 701 -13.57 -23.31 5.30
N LEU A 702 -12.96 -23.10 6.48
CA LEU A 702 -13.56 -23.46 7.78
C LEU A 702 -14.94 -22.82 7.98
N PHE A 703 -15.05 -21.53 7.69
CA PHE A 703 -16.32 -20.80 7.72
C PHE A 703 -16.83 -20.60 6.29
N PHE A 704 -18.04 -21.08 6.03
CA PHE A 704 -18.72 -21.00 4.75
C PHE A 704 -20.23 -20.78 4.94
N LEU A 705 -20.91 -20.32 3.90
CA LEU A 705 -22.37 -20.25 3.84
C LEU A 705 -22.90 -21.35 2.92
N LEU A 706 -24.18 -21.66 3.01
CA LEU A 706 -24.88 -22.63 2.17
C LEU A 706 -25.92 -21.93 1.29
N ASP A 707 -26.03 -22.38 0.04
CA ASP A 707 -27.15 -22.08 -0.85
C ASP A 707 -28.26 -23.14 -0.76
N GLU A 708 -29.33 -22.96 -1.54
CA GLU A 708 -30.48 -23.88 -1.62
C GLU A 708 -30.10 -25.30 -2.09
N THR A 709 -28.92 -25.46 -2.70
CA THR A 709 -28.38 -26.74 -3.16
C THR A 709 -27.40 -27.36 -2.17
N LEU A 710 -27.23 -26.76 -0.98
CA LEU A 710 -26.25 -27.13 0.05
C LEU A 710 -24.79 -27.07 -0.43
N ASN A 711 -24.52 -26.30 -1.49
CA ASN A 711 -23.15 -26.02 -1.89
C ASN A 711 -22.62 -24.83 -1.09
N TRP A 712 -21.32 -24.87 -0.79
CA TRP A 712 -20.69 -23.81 -0.04
C TRP A 712 -20.55 -22.53 -0.88
N GLN A 713 -20.79 -21.39 -0.24
CA GLN A 713 -20.61 -20.04 -0.76
C GLN A 713 -19.69 -19.24 0.17
N SER A 714 -19.10 -18.18 -0.37
CA SER A 714 -18.22 -17.26 0.38
C SER A 714 -18.99 -16.54 1.48
N MET A 715 -18.32 -16.16 2.58
CA MET A 715 -18.93 -15.36 3.67
C MET A 715 -19.40 -13.99 3.21
N SER A 716 -18.91 -13.52 2.06
CA SER A 716 -19.32 -12.25 1.46
C SER A 716 -20.65 -12.29 0.69
N ALA A 717 -21.29 -13.46 0.57
CA ALA A 717 -22.57 -13.58 -0.14
C ALA A 717 -23.74 -12.98 0.68
N THR A 718 -24.50 -12.08 0.07
CA THR A 718 -25.60 -11.35 0.72
C THR A 718 -26.99 -11.94 0.43
N ASP A 719 -27.18 -12.58 -0.72
CA ASP A 719 -28.50 -12.97 -1.23
C ASP A 719 -28.90 -14.41 -0.82
N LEU A 720 -28.43 -14.86 0.35
CA LEU A 720 -28.64 -16.22 0.87
C LEU A 720 -29.66 -16.25 2.01
N PRO A 721 -30.37 -17.38 2.24
CA PRO A 721 -31.32 -17.50 3.35
C PRO A 721 -30.66 -17.17 4.70
N GLY A 722 -31.29 -16.27 5.46
CA GLY A 722 -30.81 -15.84 6.76
C GLY A 722 -29.78 -14.70 6.76
N MET A 723 -29.44 -14.15 5.59
CA MET A 723 -28.47 -13.05 5.44
C MET A 723 -29.13 -11.74 4.99
N PRO A 724 -28.57 -10.57 5.38
CA PRO A 724 -27.53 -10.38 6.40
C PRO A 724 -28.08 -10.59 7.83
N LEU A 725 -27.24 -11.10 8.74
CA LEU A 725 -27.61 -11.28 10.15
C LEU A 725 -27.44 -10.01 10.99
N PHE A 726 -26.39 -9.23 10.71
CA PHE A 726 -26.08 -7.97 11.40
C PHE A 726 -26.42 -6.80 10.49
N ASP A 727 -27.22 -5.87 11.00
CA ASP A 727 -27.63 -4.67 10.28
C ASP A 727 -27.18 -3.41 11.03
N TRP A 728 -26.10 -2.80 10.54
CA TRP A 728 -25.63 -1.49 10.95
C TRP A 728 -25.03 -0.75 9.74
N PRO A 729 -25.07 0.60 9.71
CA PRO A 729 -24.54 1.41 8.61
C PRO A 729 -23.02 1.66 8.71
N LEU A 730 -22.32 0.94 9.59
CA LEU A 730 -20.88 1.11 9.82
C LEU A 730 -20.03 0.30 8.82
N PRO A 731 -18.84 0.79 8.44
CA PRO A 731 -17.98 0.08 7.51
C PRO A 731 -17.42 -1.23 8.11
N PRO A 732 -17.03 -2.22 7.28
CA PRO A 732 -16.64 -3.56 7.73
C PRO A 732 -15.46 -3.61 8.73
N ASN A 733 -14.55 -2.62 8.68
CA ASN A 733 -13.38 -2.58 9.55
C ASN A 733 -13.68 -2.03 10.96
N LEU A 734 -14.94 -1.82 11.36
CA LEU A 734 -15.29 -1.16 12.63
C LEU A 734 -14.62 -1.78 13.87
N PHE A 735 -14.49 -3.11 13.94
CA PHE A 735 -13.90 -3.76 15.11
C PHE A 735 -12.40 -3.55 15.20
N ARG A 736 -11.73 -3.35 14.07
CA ARG A 736 -10.33 -2.93 14.02
C ARG A 736 -10.14 -1.54 14.61
N HIS A 737 -11.02 -0.59 14.27
CA HIS A 737 -11.05 0.74 14.88
C HIS A 737 -11.33 0.65 16.39
N ARG A 738 -12.34 -0.13 16.78
CA ARG A 738 -12.69 -0.33 18.19
C ARG A 738 -11.50 -0.86 19.00
N LEU A 739 -10.80 -1.89 18.54
CA LEU A 739 -9.64 -2.43 19.26
C LEU A 739 -8.48 -1.44 19.32
N ALA A 740 -8.15 -0.78 18.20
CA ALA A 740 -7.09 0.23 18.15
C ALA A 740 -7.31 1.41 19.11
N GLN A 741 -8.58 1.74 19.40
CA GLN A 741 -8.95 2.83 20.30
C GLN A 741 -9.10 2.37 21.75
N GLN A 742 -9.74 1.23 22.00
CA GLN A 742 -10.13 0.81 23.35
C GLN A 742 -9.02 0.08 24.12
N LEU A 743 -8.09 -0.63 23.44
CA LEU A 743 -6.98 -1.31 24.11
C LEU A 743 -6.02 -0.30 24.78
N PRO A 744 -5.58 0.79 24.13
CA PRO A 744 -4.76 1.81 24.79
C PRO A 744 -5.46 2.48 25.98
N LEU A 745 -6.77 2.73 25.88
CA LEU A 745 -7.57 3.27 26.99
C LEU A 745 -7.67 2.32 28.19
N LYS A 746 -7.43 1.02 27.98
CA LYS A 746 -7.33 0.00 29.03
C LYS A 746 -5.91 -0.17 29.58
N GLY A 747 -4.94 0.60 29.09
CA GLY A 747 -3.55 0.54 29.52
C GLY A 747 -2.68 -0.46 28.75
N VAL A 748 -3.18 -1.02 27.65
CA VAL A 748 -2.35 -1.84 26.76
C VAL A 748 -1.40 -0.92 25.98
N ASP A 749 -0.11 -1.25 25.99
CA ASP A 749 0.91 -0.49 25.27
C ASP A 749 0.58 -0.41 23.76
N ASN A 750 0.67 0.79 23.17
CA ASN A 750 0.35 1.02 21.76
C ASN A 750 1.21 0.17 20.82
N GLU A 751 2.48 -0.08 21.17
CA GLU A 751 3.36 -0.92 20.34
C GLU A 751 2.86 -2.39 20.30
N VAL A 752 2.25 -2.87 21.37
CA VAL A 752 1.63 -4.21 21.45
C VAL A 752 0.37 -4.26 20.60
N VAL A 753 -0.48 -3.23 20.72
CA VAL A 753 -1.69 -3.09 19.89
C VAL A 753 -1.32 -3.11 18.41
N ASP A 754 -0.29 -2.36 18.01
CA ASP A 754 0.20 -2.34 16.63
C ASP A 754 0.73 -3.70 16.18
N GLY A 755 1.42 -4.43 17.05
CA GLY A 755 1.89 -5.78 16.77
C GLY A 755 0.74 -6.75 16.49
N TRP A 756 -0.34 -6.69 17.29
CA TRP A 756 -1.52 -7.55 17.15
C TRP A 756 -2.42 -7.14 15.99
N LEU A 757 -2.52 -5.85 15.68
CA LEU A 757 -3.30 -5.37 14.54
C LEU A 757 -2.50 -5.43 13.24
N GLY A 758 -1.17 -5.58 13.27
CA GLY A 758 -0.33 -5.62 12.08
C GLY A 758 -0.03 -4.24 11.50
N HIS A 759 0.17 -3.25 12.38
CA HIS A 759 0.51 -1.86 12.06
C HIS A 759 2.03 -1.60 12.07
N ALA A 760 2.84 -2.65 11.87
CA ALA A 760 4.28 -2.51 11.68
C ALA A 760 4.57 -1.72 10.39
N GLU A 761 5.18 -0.54 10.55
CA GLU A 761 5.49 0.35 9.44
C GLU A 761 6.90 0.93 9.60
N LYS A 762 7.61 1.14 8.48
CA LYS A 762 8.92 1.82 8.47
C LYS A 762 9.99 1.10 9.31
N SER A 763 9.97 -0.24 9.29
CA SER A 763 11.00 -1.10 9.92
C SER A 763 10.99 -1.05 11.45
N VAL A 764 9.80 -0.90 12.04
CA VAL A 764 9.59 -0.82 13.50
C VAL A 764 8.65 -1.93 13.99
N ALA A 765 8.67 -3.13 13.40
CA ALA A 765 7.81 -4.22 13.85
C ALA A 765 8.01 -4.57 15.34
N SER A 766 6.90 -4.61 16.07
CA SER A 766 6.85 -4.85 17.52
C SER A 766 7.54 -6.15 17.95
N TYR A 767 7.53 -7.19 17.09
CA TYR A 767 8.11 -8.51 17.37
C TYR A 767 9.18 -8.92 16.34
N GLY A 768 9.78 -7.94 15.65
CA GLY A 768 10.82 -8.18 14.65
C GLY A 768 12.18 -8.56 15.25
N ASP A 769 13.14 -8.89 14.39
CA ASP A 769 14.51 -9.29 14.78
C ASP A 769 15.27 -8.19 15.56
N THR A 770 14.82 -6.94 15.59
CA THR A 770 15.48 -5.88 16.38
C THR A 770 14.74 -5.55 17.67
N SER A 771 13.63 -6.23 17.95
CA SER A 771 12.77 -5.91 19.09
C SER A 771 13.19 -6.66 20.36
N PRO A 772 13.22 -5.99 21.53
CA PRO A 772 13.39 -6.66 22.82
C PRO A 772 12.09 -7.31 23.33
N ARG A 773 10.95 -7.13 22.66
CA ARG A 773 9.66 -7.67 23.11
C ARG A 773 9.48 -9.14 22.79
N CYS A 774 8.73 -9.83 23.64
CA CYS A 774 8.28 -11.20 23.46
C CYS A 774 6.75 -11.23 23.38
N TRP A 775 6.22 -11.81 22.30
CA TRP A 775 4.76 -11.87 22.05
C TRP A 775 4.01 -12.58 23.19
N LEU A 776 4.56 -13.70 23.71
CA LEU A 776 3.93 -14.47 24.78
C LEU A 776 3.88 -13.70 26.10
N ASP A 777 4.90 -12.91 26.40
CA ASP A 777 4.95 -12.11 27.62
C ASP A 777 3.93 -10.96 27.55
N ASP A 778 3.82 -10.29 26.39
CA ASP A 778 2.80 -9.26 26.17
C ASP A 778 1.38 -9.86 26.24
N TRP A 779 1.13 -11.04 25.66
CA TRP A 779 -0.15 -11.73 25.81
C TRP A 779 -0.48 -12.03 27.28
N LYS A 780 0.45 -12.61 28.03
CA LYS A 780 0.23 -12.92 29.46
C LYS A 780 -0.05 -11.66 30.27
N THR A 781 0.63 -10.57 29.95
CA THR A 781 0.50 -9.29 30.66
C THR A 781 -0.89 -8.68 30.44
N TYR A 782 -1.40 -8.71 29.20
CA TYR A 782 -2.62 -8.00 28.81
C TYR A 782 -3.86 -8.88 28.58
N ARG A 783 -3.80 -10.17 28.96
CA ARG A 783 -4.91 -11.12 28.79
C ARG A 783 -6.20 -10.67 29.45
N ALA A 784 -6.11 -10.05 30.63
CA ALA A 784 -7.29 -9.59 31.39
C ALA A 784 -8.00 -8.46 30.63
N GLU A 785 -7.26 -7.52 30.07
CA GLU A 785 -7.74 -6.37 29.32
C GLU A 785 -8.39 -6.81 28.01
N VAL A 786 -7.79 -7.76 27.30
CA VAL A 786 -8.34 -8.35 26.06
C VAL A 786 -9.68 -9.05 26.33
N ASN A 787 -9.75 -9.89 27.37
CA ASN A 787 -11.00 -10.54 27.77
C ASN A 787 -12.07 -9.53 28.18
N ALA A 788 -11.73 -8.60 29.08
CA ALA A 788 -12.66 -7.59 29.57
C ALA A 788 -13.19 -6.68 28.45
N LEU A 789 -12.36 -6.37 27.44
CA LEU A 789 -12.79 -5.57 26.30
C LEU A 789 -13.75 -6.35 25.39
N PHE A 790 -13.53 -7.63 25.17
CA PHE A 790 -14.45 -8.46 24.40
C PHE A 790 -15.79 -8.64 25.12
N ASP A 791 -15.76 -8.86 26.44
CA ASP A 791 -16.96 -9.08 27.26
C ASP A 791 -17.88 -7.86 27.39
N ARG A 792 -17.41 -6.66 27.04
CA ARG A 792 -18.28 -5.47 26.89
C ARG A 792 -19.29 -5.60 25.74
N LEU A 793 -19.03 -6.51 24.79
CA LEU A 793 -19.95 -6.82 23.71
C LEU A 793 -20.87 -7.97 24.11
N SER A 794 -22.16 -7.83 23.81
CA SER A 794 -23.21 -8.80 24.21
C SER A 794 -23.22 -10.13 23.42
N PHE A 795 -22.08 -10.58 22.90
CA PHE A 795 -22.01 -11.86 22.20
C PHE A 795 -22.28 -13.02 23.16
N ASP A 796 -23.26 -13.88 22.86
CA ASP A 796 -23.62 -15.06 23.65
C ASP A 796 -22.94 -16.30 23.07
N VAL A 797 -22.23 -17.06 23.92
CA VAL A 797 -21.75 -18.40 23.51
C VAL A 797 -22.92 -19.37 23.56
N LEU A 798 -23.48 -19.68 22.39
CA LEU A 798 -24.60 -20.61 22.27
C LEU A 798 -24.09 -22.04 22.10
N THR A 799 -24.80 -23.00 22.70
CA THR A 799 -24.53 -24.43 22.47
C THR A 799 -25.22 -24.86 21.17
N PRO A 800 -24.54 -25.59 20.26
CA PRO A 800 -25.19 -26.05 19.05
C PRO A 800 -26.38 -26.96 19.36
N PRO A 801 -27.50 -26.90 18.59
CA PRO A 801 -28.66 -27.76 18.80
C PRO A 801 -28.31 -29.25 18.73
N ALA A 802 -28.87 -30.05 19.64
CA ALA A 802 -28.62 -31.50 19.69
C ALA A 802 -29.11 -32.23 18.41
N LEU A 803 -30.20 -31.74 17.84
CA LEU A 803 -30.78 -32.20 16.57
C LEU A 803 -30.83 -31.02 15.61
N LEU A 804 -30.36 -31.22 14.38
CA LEU A 804 -30.41 -30.23 13.31
C LEU A 804 -31.65 -30.46 12.42
N PRO A 805 -32.22 -29.42 11.79
CA PRO A 805 -33.37 -29.55 10.90
C PRO A 805 -33.14 -30.55 9.76
N MET A 806 -34.15 -31.35 9.42
CA MET A 806 -34.03 -32.35 8.36
C MET A 806 -33.93 -31.71 6.97
N VAL A 807 -33.10 -32.32 6.11
CA VAL A 807 -32.97 -31.94 4.70
C VAL A 807 -33.81 -32.87 3.83
N THR A 808 -34.72 -32.30 3.05
CA THR A 808 -35.45 -33.05 2.03
C THR A 808 -34.54 -33.36 0.84
N ARG A 809 -34.56 -34.59 0.31
CA ARG A 809 -33.76 -34.95 -0.89
C ARG A 809 -34.20 -34.09 -2.09
N CYS A 810 -33.28 -33.26 -2.60
CA CYS A 810 -33.44 -32.62 -3.92
C CYS A 810 -32.89 -33.57 -5.01
N ALA A 811 -33.52 -33.58 -6.18
CA ALA A 811 -33.07 -34.40 -7.30
C ALA A 811 -31.65 -33.97 -7.72
N ALA A 812 -30.72 -34.93 -7.73
CA ALA A 812 -29.32 -34.69 -8.02
C ALA A 812 -29.13 -34.04 -9.40
N GLN A 813 -28.64 -32.81 -9.43
CA GLN A 813 -27.91 -32.30 -10.59
C GLN A 813 -26.44 -32.69 -10.44
N GLU A 814 -25.81 -33.10 -11.54
CA GLU A 814 -24.40 -33.49 -11.55
C GLU A 814 -23.51 -32.35 -11.04
N PRO A 815 -22.61 -32.60 -10.07
CA PRO A 815 -21.73 -31.55 -9.57
C PRO A 815 -20.61 -31.30 -10.57
N ALA A 816 -20.73 -30.25 -11.39
CA ALA A 816 -19.61 -29.73 -12.15
C ALA A 816 -18.95 -28.56 -11.40
N GLN A 817 -18.23 -28.81 -10.30
CA GLN A 817 -17.30 -27.82 -9.76
C GLN A 817 -15.98 -28.44 -9.34
N ARG A 818 -14.93 -28.05 -10.07
CA ARG A 818 -13.53 -28.25 -9.65
C ARG A 818 -13.30 -27.52 -8.32
N PRO A 819 -12.40 -28.01 -7.45
CA PRO A 819 -12.08 -27.33 -6.20
C PRO A 819 -11.67 -25.89 -6.48
N ARG A 820 -12.45 -24.94 -5.93
CA ARG A 820 -12.17 -23.51 -6.03
C ARG A 820 -11.04 -23.20 -5.05
N LYS A 821 -10.02 -22.47 -5.49
CA LYS A 821 -9.09 -21.85 -4.54
C LYS A 821 -9.90 -20.87 -3.69
N PHE A 822 -9.70 -20.90 -2.37
CA PHE A 822 -10.30 -19.98 -1.41
C PHE A 822 -9.20 -19.32 -0.57
N GLY A 823 -9.56 -18.30 0.20
CA GLY A 823 -8.69 -17.81 1.27
C GLY A 823 -7.36 -17.22 0.77
N GLN A 824 -6.27 -17.49 1.50
CA GLN A 824 -4.93 -16.99 1.17
C GLN A 824 -4.51 -17.37 -0.25
N ARG A 825 -4.75 -18.62 -0.66
CA ARG A 825 -4.39 -19.13 -1.99
C ARG A 825 -5.16 -18.43 -3.12
N LEU A 826 -6.40 -18.02 -2.87
CA LEU A 826 -7.19 -17.23 -3.83
C LEU A 826 -6.68 -15.79 -3.91
N ARG A 827 -6.44 -15.15 -2.76
CA ARG A 827 -5.89 -13.78 -2.68
C ARG A 827 -4.55 -13.67 -3.40
N GLU A 828 -3.63 -14.61 -3.18
CA GLU A 828 -2.35 -14.67 -3.90
C GLU A 828 -2.53 -14.80 -5.42
N LYS A 829 -3.46 -15.66 -5.86
CA LYS A 829 -3.75 -15.83 -7.29
C LYS A 829 -4.30 -14.52 -7.87
N ASN A 830 -5.26 -13.89 -7.20
CA ASN A 830 -5.87 -12.65 -7.64
C ASN A 830 -4.84 -11.52 -7.70
N ARG A 831 -3.96 -11.41 -6.70
CA ARG A 831 -2.87 -10.42 -6.70
C ARG A 831 -1.86 -10.68 -7.82
N ARG A 832 -1.45 -11.93 -8.06
CA ARG A 832 -0.59 -12.29 -9.21
C ARG A 832 -1.24 -11.91 -10.54
N LEU A 833 -2.56 -12.09 -10.67
CA LEU A 833 -3.31 -11.63 -11.85
C LEU A 833 -3.31 -10.10 -11.94
N ALA A 834 -3.63 -9.39 -10.86
CA ALA A 834 -3.62 -7.93 -10.79
C ALA A 834 -2.25 -7.34 -11.18
N THR A 835 -1.16 -7.89 -10.63
CA THR A 835 0.22 -7.52 -11.01
C THR A 835 0.47 -7.71 -12.51
N ARG A 836 0.06 -8.85 -13.08
CA ARG A 836 0.20 -9.10 -14.53
C ARG A 836 -0.64 -8.14 -15.36
N HIS A 837 -1.86 -7.83 -14.92
CA HIS A 837 -2.74 -6.86 -15.57
C HIS A 837 -2.15 -5.45 -15.51
N ALA A 838 -1.59 -5.03 -14.38
CA ALA A 838 -0.92 -3.74 -14.22
C ALA A 838 0.32 -3.62 -15.13
N ILE A 839 1.18 -4.65 -15.15
CA ILE A 839 2.35 -4.69 -16.05
C ILE A 839 1.91 -4.60 -17.52
N ARG A 840 0.93 -5.42 -17.92
CA ARG A 840 0.41 -5.39 -19.30
C ARG A 840 -0.20 -4.04 -19.63
N GLY A 841 -0.97 -3.46 -18.71
CA GLY A 841 -1.58 -2.14 -18.87
C GLY A 841 -0.55 -1.03 -19.04
N ALA A 842 0.56 -1.08 -18.29
CA ALA A 842 1.68 -0.13 -18.43
C ALA A 842 2.39 -0.30 -19.78
N LEU A 843 2.73 -1.53 -20.17
CA LEU A 843 3.36 -1.81 -21.46
C LEU A 843 2.50 -1.35 -22.64
N ASN A 844 1.19 -1.58 -22.57
CA ASN A 844 0.24 -1.12 -23.58
C ASN A 844 0.23 0.41 -23.68
N GLU A 845 0.18 1.11 -22.56
CA GLU A 845 0.16 2.58 -22.53
C GLU A 845 1.49 3.20 -23.02
N ILE A 846 2.62 2.61 -22.64
CA ILE A 846 3.94 2.98 -23.20
C ILE A 846 3.96 2.76 -24.72
N THR A 847 3.42 1.63 -25.19
CA THR A 847 3.34 1.33 -26.63
C THR A 847 2.48 2.36 -27.36
N LEU A 848 1.32 2.72 -26.81
CA LEU A 848 0.43 3.75 -27.35
C LEU A 848 1.13 5.11 -27.43
N TYR A 849 1.90 5.47 -26.40
CA TYR A 849 2.64 6.73 -26.35
C TYR A 849 3.76 6.79 -27.41
N LEU A 850 4.48 5.68 -27.62
CA LEU A 850 5.62 5.63 -28.54
C LEU A 850 5.20 5.73 -30.02
N LYS A 851 4.01 5.26 -30.42
CA LYS A 851 3.51 5.33 -31.82
C LYS A 851 4.56 4.88 -32.86
N ASP A 852 5.20 3.73 -32.61
CA ASP A 852 6.31 3.12 -33.38
C ASP A 852 7.71 3.78 -33.25
N ARG A 853 7.87 4.82 -32.43
CA ARG A 853 9.19 5.36 -32.07
C ARG A 853 9.95 4.42 -31.12
N GLU A 854 11.27 4.41 -31.23
CA GLU A 854 12.11 3.80 -30.20
C GLU A 854 12.10 4.62 -28.92
N ILE A 855 12.07 3.97 -27.76
CA ILE A 855 12.06 4.65 -26.45
C ILE A 855 13.32 5.52 -26.22
N ALA A 856 14.43 5.21 -26.90
CA ALA A 856 15.66 5.99 -26.86
C ALA A 856 15.55 7.34 -27.62
N SER A 857 14.53 7.50 -28.47
CA SER A 857 14.28 8.73 -29.25
C SER A 857 13.41 9.76 -28.54
N LEU A 858 12.95 9.47 -27.32
CA LEU A 858 12.14 10.40 -26.52
C LEU A 858 13.01 11.53 -25.97
N THR A 859 12.48 12.75 -25.87
CA THR A 859 13.13 13.86 -25.16
C THR A 859 12.98 13.72 -23.64
N VAL A 860 13.71 14.56 -22.88
CA VAL A 860 13.59 14.64 -21.41
C VAL A 860 12.15 14.91 -20.98
N ASP A 861 11.48 15.88 -21.62
CA ASP A 861 10.11 16.26 -21.30
C ASP A 861 9.12 15.14 -21.64
N GLU A 862 9.32 14.45 -22.75
CA GLU A 862 8.49 13.30 -23.13
C GLU A 862 8.65 12.13 -22.16
N VAL A 863 9.86 11.88 -21.66
CA VAL A 863 10.12 10.86 -20.63
C VAL A 863 9.43 11.23 -19.31
N ASN A 864 9.48 12.50 -18.91
CA ASN A 864 8.80 12.99 -17.71
C ASN A 864 7.26 12.91 -17.85
N GLN A 865 6.71 13.27 -19.01
CA GLN A 865 5.29 13.14 -19.30
C GLN A 865 4.82 11.68 -19.25
N LEU A 866 5.61 10.77 -19.84
CA LEU A 866 5.32 9.34 -19.77
C LEU A 866 5.42 8.81 -18.33
N GLY A 867 6.38 9.30 -17.55
CA GLY A 867 6.47 9.03 -16.11
C GLY A 867 5.21 9.44 -15.35
N ARG A 868 4.67 10.64 -15.61
CA ARG A 868 3.39 11.10 -15.04
C ARG A 868 2.23 10.21 -15.47
N LYS A 869 2.14 9.81 -16.75
CA LYS A 869 1.11 8.87 -17.25
C LYS A 869 1.20 7.48 -16.60
N MET A 870 2.38 7.04 -16.15
CA MET A 870 2.48 5.77 -15.39
C MET A 870 1.95 5.87 -13.96
N LEU A 871 1.99 7.08 -13.37
CA LEU A 871 1.57 7.33 -12.00
C LEU A 871 0.10 7.74 -11.90
N LEU A 872 -0.37 8.56 -12.84
CA LEU A 872 -1.68 9.20 -12.82
C LEU A 872 -2.53 8.76 -14.02
N GLN A 873 -3.81 8.55 -13.78
CA GLN A 873 -4.84 8.43 -14.82
C GLN A 873 -5.10 9.80 -15.45
N GLU A 874 -5.84 9.82 -16.56
CA GLU A 874 -6.21 11.07 -17.27
C GLU A 874 -6.94 12.08 -16.36
N ARG A 875 -7.65 11.61 -15.32
CA ARG A 875 -8.33 12.43 -14.30
C ARG A 875 -7.40 13.00 -13.23
N GLY A 876 -6.09 12.78 -13.31
CA GLY A 876 -5.12 13.13 -12.26
C GLY A 876 -5.20 12.24 -11.01
N THR A 877 -6.06 11.22 -11.02
CA THR A 877 -6.18 10.20 -9.97
C THR A 877 -5.06 9.18 -10.09
N PRO A 878 -4.36 8.81 -9.02
CA PRO A 878 -3.30 7.83 -9.14
C PRO A 878 -3.80 6.42 -9.46
N TYR A 879 -3.02 5.67 -10.25
CA TYR A 879 -3.30 4.25 -10.50
C TYR A 879 -3.09 3.42 -9.22
N PRO A 880 -3.94 2.40 -8.95
CA PRO A 880 -3.75 1.45 -7.84
C PRO A 880 -2.32 0.88 -7.78
N SER A 881 -1.80 0.38 -8.92
CA SER A 881 -0.42 -0.13 -9.02
C SER A 881 0.57 0.87 -9.65
N ALA A 882 0.44 2.17 -9.41
CA ALA A 882 1.25 3.21 -10.05
C ALA A 882 2.77 2.99 -9.90
N ALA A 883 3.26 2.51 -8.74
CA ALA A 883 4.67 2.21 -8.53
C ALA A 883 5.17 1.11 -9.46
N LEU A 884 4.40 0.02 -9.59
CA LEU A 884 4.72 -1.09 -10.49
C LEU A 884 4.72 -0.65 -11.95
N ARG A 885 3.77 0.21 -12.35
CA ARG A 885 3.70 0.78 -13.71
C ARG A 885 4.92 1.65 -14.00
N PHE A 886 5.31 2.51 -13.06
CA PHE A 886 6.50 3.35 -13.16
C PHE A 886 7.78 2.50 -13.25
N ASP A 887 7.91 1.46 -12.43
CA ASP A 887 9.03 0.52 -12.47
C ASP A 887 9.13 -0.25 -13.80
N VAL A 888 8.03 -0.44 -14.53
CA VAL A 888 8.05 -1.00 -15.90
C VAL A 888 8.71 -0.02 -16.86
N LEU A 889 8.38 1.27 -16.80
CA LEU A 889 8.99 2.31 -17.63
C LEU A 889 10.51 2.41 -17.37
N ILE A 890 10.91 2.46 -16.10
CA ILE A 890 12.34 2.54 -15.73
C ILE A 890 13.13 1.36 -16.30
N ARG A 891 12.62 0.13 -16.12
CA ARG A 891 13.26 -1.08 -16.66
C ARG A 891 13.36 -1.08 -18.19
N LEU A 892 12.38 -0.49 -18.89
CA LEU A 892 12.44 -0.35 -20.35
C LEU A 892 13.48 0.68 -20.78
N LEU A 893 13.54 1.84 -20.12
CA LEU A 893 14.56 2.86 -20.39
C LEU A 893 15.98 2.33 -20.19
N GLU A 894 16.18 1.51 -19.16
CA GLU A 894 17.45 0.82 -18.89
C GLU A 894 17.78 -0.23 -19.95
N ARG A 895 16.82 -1.11 -20.25
CA ARG A 895 17.02 -2.21 -21.21
C ARG A 895 17.38 -1.70 -22.61
N HIS A 896 16.86 -0.54 -23.01
CA HIS A 896 17.12 0.09 -24.30
C HIS A 896 18.22 1.16 -24.23
N GLU A 897 18.96 1.26 -23.11
CA GLU A 897 20.07 2.20 -22.92
C GLU A 897 19.73 3.67 -23.27
N SER A 898 18.48 4.08 -23.01
CA SER A 898 18.02 5.43 -23.36
C SER A 898 18.96 6.51 -22.79
N PRO A 899 19.29 7.57 -23.55
CA PRO A 899 20.11 8.68 -23.06
C PRO A 899 19.44 9.41 -21.88
N HIS A 900 18.12 9.30 -21.76
CA HIS A 900 17.30 9.96 -20.74
C HIS A 900 16.85 9.03 -19.62
N ARG A 901 17.49 7.86 -19.46
CA ARG A 901 17.20 6.94 -18.35
C ARG A 901 17.37 7.57 -16.96
N HIS A 902 18.11 8.67 -16.83
CA HIS A 902 18.31 9.43 -15.58
C HIS A 902 17.54 10.77 -15.54
N ALA A 903 16.63 11.04 -16.49
CA ALA A 903 15.91 12.31 -16.60
C ALA A 903 14.99 12.65 -15.42
N PHE A 904 14.64 11.67 -14.59
CA PHE A 904 13.73 11.88 -13.47
C PHE A 904 14.44 12.51 -12.28
N HIS A 905 14.05 13.74 -11.93
CA HIS A 905 14.46 14.41 -10.69
C HIS A 905 13.80 13.83 -9.43
N ARG A 906 12.69 13.10 -9.61
CA ARG A 906 12.01 12.37 -8.54
C ARG A 906 11.84 10.91 -8.94
N ARG A 907 12.31 10.00 -8.11
CA ARG A 907 12.19 8.55 -8.36
C ARG A 907 11.39 7.87 -7.28
N HIS A 908 10.54 6.94 -7.71
CA HIS A 908 10.07 5.90 -6.82
C HIS A 908 11.25 4.98 -6.51
N ILE A 909 11.59 4.87 -5.23
CA ILE A 909 12.57 3.90 -4.75
C ILE A 909 11.76 2.93 -3.88
N PRO A 910 11.62 1.66 -4.28
CA PRO A 910 10.78 0.73 -3.56
C PRO A 910 11.30 0.58 -2.13
N LYS A 911 10.42 0.84 -1.17
CA LYS A 911 10.68 0.50 0.22
C LYS A 911 10.79 -1.02 0.30
N LEU A 912 11.92 -1.52 0.82
CA LEU A 912 12.03 -2.95 1.13
C LEU A 912 10.95 -3.27 2.16
N PRO A 913 10.01 -4.18 1.86
CA PRO A 913 8.95 -4.46 2.81
C PRO A 913 9.55 -5.17 4.02
N GLU A 914 8.97 -4.91 5.18
CA GLU A 914 9.37 -5.59 6.40
C GLU A 914 8.93 -7.06 6.32
N ASN A 915 9.90 -7.97 6.35
CA ASN A 915 9.63 -9.39 6.25
C ASN A 915 8.83 -9.84 7.48
N THR A 916 7.63 -10.37 7.25
CA THR A 916 6.92 -11.03 8.34
C THR A 916 7.49 -12.42 8.56
N LEU A 917 8.03 -12.64 9.76
CA LEU A 917 8.81 -13.83 10.10
C LEU A 917 7.93 -15.06 10.40
N ILE A 918 6.65 -14.83 10.70
CA ILE A 918 5.66 -15.84 11.09
C ILE A 918 4.87 -16.32 9.86
N HIS A 919 4.54 -17.60 9.80
CA HIS A 919 3.66 -18.18 8.76
C HIS A 919 2.57 -19.09 9.35
N GLU A 920 1.74 -19.69 8.49
CA GLU A 920 0.54 -20.45 8.86
C GLU A 920 0.77 -21.65 9.80
N GLY A 921 2.00 -22.16 9.87
CA GLY A 921 2.37 -23.28 10.74
C GLY A 921 2.70 -22.85 12.17
N VAL A 922 2.74 -21.54 12.48
CA VAL A 922 3.17 -21.05 13.80
C VAL A 922 2.31 -21.61 14.94
N SER A 923 1.00 -21.69 14.72
CA SER A 923 0.03 -22.16 15.71
C SER A 923 0.34 -23.61 16.10
N THR A 924 0.70 -24.47 15.17
CA THR A 924 1.06 -25.86 15.45
C THR A 924 2.49 -25.99 15.99
N SER A 925 3.43 -25.17 15.51
CA SER A 925 4.84 -25.22 15.90
C SER A 925 5.07 -25.04 17.40
N VAL A 926 4.30 -24.18 18.10
CA VAL A 926 4.43 -24.01 19.56
C VAL A 926 4.08 -25.31 20.32
N THR A 927 3.00 -25.98 19.92
CA THR A 927 2.59 -27.25 20.51
C THR A 927 3.59 -28.36 20.18
N VAL A 928 4.05 -28.45 18.93
CA VAL A 928 5.06 -29.44 18.51
C VAL A 928 6.40 -29.22 19.22
N MET A 929 6.83 -27.97 19.39
CA MET A 929 8.03 -27.63 20.15
C MET A 929 7.98 -28.18 21.58
N THR A 930 6.85 -28.00 22.27
CA THR A 930 6.65 -28.55 23.63
C THR A 930 6.74 -30.08 23.65
N GLN A 931 6.25 -30.75 22.60
CA GLN A 931 6.36 -32.20 22.46
C GLN A 931 7.79 -32.64 22.16
N LEU A 932 8.53 -31.87 21.36
CA LEU A 932 9.94 -32.11 21.07
C LEU A 932 10.83 -31.95 22.31
N GLU A 933 10.55 -30.98 23.19
CA GLU A 933 11.26 -30.85 24.47
C GLU A 933 11.05 -32.06 25.37
N LYS A 934 9.79 -32.50 25.52
CA LYS A 934 9.46 -33.74 26.26
C LYS A 934 10.12 -34.97 25.63
N TRP A 935 10.22 -35.02 24.31
CA TRP A 935 10.93 -36.09 23.61
C TRP A 935 12.44 -36.04 23.86
N ALA A 936 13.04 -34.84 23.83
CA ALA A 936 14.46 -34.61 24.10
C ALA A 936 14.85 -35.01 25.52
N GLU A 937 13.96 -34.89 26.51
CA GLU A 937 14.20 -35.43 27.86
C GLU A 937 14.18 -36.96 27.88
N LYS A 938 13.21 -37.59 27.19
CA LYS A 938 13.04 -39.05 27.14
C LYS A 938 14.14 -39.79 26.37
N ILE A 939 14.77 -39.13 25.37
CA ILE A 939 15.81 -39.76 24.55
C ILE A 939 17.18 -39.80 25.25
N ARG A 940 17.42 -38.97 26.28
CA ARG A 940 18.74 -38.86 26.96
C ARG A 940 19.36 -40.18 27.41
N PRO A 941 18.62 -41.14 28.00
CA PRO A 941 19.20 -42.42 28.43
C PRO A 941 19.76 -43.26 27.28
N TYR A 942 19.28 -43.04 26.05
CA TYR A 942 19.70 -43.74 24.84
C TYR A 942 20.75 -42.95 24.05
N ALA A 943 21.04 -41.73 24.49
CA ALA A 943 21.88 -40.76 23.78
C ALA A 943 23.32 -40.79 24.32
N ASP A 944 23.94 -41.98 24.29
CA ASP A 944 25.32 -42.20 24.72
C ASP A 944 26.17 -42.90 23.63
N ARG A 945 27.46 -43.08 23.94
CA ARG A 945 28.44 -43.70 23.02
C ARG A 945 28.27 -45.22 22.87
N ALA A 946 27.56 -45.87 23.80
CA ALA A 946 27.34 -47.31 23.75
C ALA A 946 26.18 -47.66 22.81
N HIS A 947 25.18 -46.79 22.70
CA HIS A 947 23.96 -47.02 21.93
C HIS A 947 23.95 -46.35 20.55
N CYS A 948 24.85 -45.39 20.30
CA CYS A 948 24.91 -44.65 19.04
C CYS A 948 26.19 -44.93 18.23
N SER A 949 26.07 -45.15 16.92
CA SER A 949 27.21 -44.99 16.01
C SER A 949 27.69 -43.54 15.97
N LYS A 950 28.94 -43.27 15.56
CA LYS A 950 29.47 -41.89 15.45
C LYS A 950 28.57 -40.96 14.63
N ARG A 951 27.99 -41.47 13.54
CA ARG A 951 27.08 -40.70 12.69
C ARG A 951 25.73 -40.44 13.37
N GLN A 952 25.14 -41.45 14.00
CA GLN A 952 23.91 -41.28 14.79
C GLN A 952 24.12 -40.32 15.97
N ALA A 953 25.28 -40.38 16.64
CA ALA A 953 25.61 -39.48 17.74
C ALA A 953 25.69 -38.02 17.27
N LEU A 954 26.29 -37.77 16.10
CA LEU A 954 26.37 -36.43 15.52
C LEU A 954 24.97 -35.92 15.11
N SER A 955 24.16 -36.75 14.43
CA SER A 955 22.78 -36.41 14.06
C SER A 955 21.89 -36.13 15.28
N LEU A 956 21.92 -37.00 16.29
CA LEU A 956 21.14 -36.86 17.52
C LEU A 956 21.66 -35.69 18.36
N GLY A 957 22.98 -35.49 18.44
CA GLY A 957 23.61 -34.36 19.12
C GLY A 957 23.21 -33.02 18.51
N THR A 958 23.16 -32.92 17.17
CA THR A 958 22.66 -31.72 16.47
C THR A 958 21.16 -31.51 16.70
N MET A 959 20.36 -32.57 16.66
CA MET A 959 18.91 -32.47 16.94
C MET A 959 18.66 -31.98 18.37
N LEU A 960 19.37 -32.53 19.36
CA LEU A 960 19.30 -32.08 20.74
C LEU A 960 19.82 -30.66 20.91
N LEU A 961 20.87 -30.26 20.19
CA LEU A 961 21.34 -28.87 20.17
C LEU A 961 20.25 -27.91 19.65
N CYS A 962 19.60 -28.26 18.54
CA CYS A 962 18.48 -27.51 17.95
C CYS A 962 17.35 -27.32 18.98
N ILE A 963 16.94 -28.39 19.67
CA ILE A 963 15.84 -28.36 20.64
C ILE A 963 16.24 -27.69 21.96
N GLU A 964 17.29 -28.17 22.64
CA GLU A 964 17.66 -27.72 23.99
C GLU A 964 18.13 -26.26 24.02
N LYS A 965 18.80 -25.81 22.95
CA LYS A 965 19.29 -24.43 22.83
C LYS A 965 18.41 -23.55 21.97
N ARG A 966 17.29 -24.09 21.47
CA ARG A 966 16.37 -23.39 20.58
C ARG A 966 17.08 -22.78 19.36
N ILE A 967 18.10 -23.46 18.83
CA ILE A 967 18.87 -22.98 17.67
C ILE A 967 18.13 -23.40 16.41
N SER A 968 17.74 -22.42 15.61
CA SER A 968 17.13 -22.61 14.29
C SER A 968 18.00 -22.06 13.16
N TYR A 969 19.29 -21.84 13.43
CA TYR A 969 20.21 -21.44 12.38
C TYR A 969 20.59 -22.65 11.52
N THR A 970 19.83 -22.86 10.44
CA THR A 970 19.94 -24.06 9.58
C THR A 970 21.36 -24.32 9.11
N ARG A 971 22.12 -23.28 8.71
CA ARG A 971 23.53 -23.45 8.30
C ARG A 971 24.42 -23.99 9.42
N MET A 972 24.27 -23.46 10.63
CA MET A 972 24.98 -23.97 11.81
C MET A 972 24.61 -25.41 12.13
N LEU A 973 23.32 -25.76 12.08
CA LEU A 973 22.87 -27.13 12.34
C LEU A 973 23.46 -28.10 11.31
N HIS A 974 23.47 -27.73 10.02
CA HIS A 974 24.09 -28.51 8.96
C HIS A 974 25.59 -28.70 9.20
N ASP A 975 26.33 -27.63 9.46
CA ASP A 975 27.76 -27.68 9.73
C ASP A 975 28.07 -28.56 10.96
N VAL A 976 27.34 -28.38 12.07
CA VAL A 976 27.50 -29.20 13.28
C VAL A 976 27.19 -30.67 13.01
N SER A 977 26.14 -30.96 12.22
CA SER A 977 25.79 -32.34 11.81
C SER A 977 26.81 -33.01 10.90
N LEU A 978 27.72 -32.21 10.30
CA LEU A 978 28.86 -32.69 9.51
C LEU A 978 30.15 -32.75 10.32
N GLY A 979 30.15 -32.28 11.57
CA GLY A 979 31.35 -32.23 12.41
C GLY A 979 32.26 -31.04 12.09
N ASP A 980 31.74 -30.03 11.38
CA ASP A 980 32.50 -28.91 10.80
C ASP A 980 32.17 -27.58 11.49
N ASN A 981 33.08 -26.60 11.38
CA ASN A 981 32.87 -25.21 11.81
C ASN A 981 32.49 -24.98 13.29
N TYR A 982 32.67 -25.96 14.17
CA TYR A 982 32.51 -25.78 15.62
C TYR A 982 33.66 -26.38 16.44
N ARG A 983 33.82 -25.87 17.66
CA ARG A 983 34.67 -26.48 18.70
C ARG A 983 33.95 -26.53 20.03
N LEU A 984 34.34 -27.49 20.87
CA LEU A 984 33.81 -27.66 22.21
C LEU A 984 34.84 -27.24 23.24
N LEU A 985 34.43 -26.40 24.19
CA LEU A 985 35.25 -25.97 25.31
C LEU A 985 34.61 -26.44 26.61
N TYR A 986 35.44 -26.87 27.55
CA TYR A 986 35.02 -27.16 28.91
C TYR A 986 35.74 -26.22 29.87
N HIS A 987 34.97 -25.47 30.67
CA HIS A 987 35.52 -24.59 31.70
C HIS A 987 34.63 -24.60 32.93
N ARG A 988 35.22 -24.91 34.10
CA ARG A 988 34.55 -24.90 35.43
C ARG A 988 33.15 -25.54 35.44
N ASN A 989 33.07 -26.80 35.01
CA ASN A 989 31.81 -27.56 35.01
C ASN A 989 30.75 -27.04 34.01
N THR A 990 31.14 -26.23 33.04
CA THR A 990 30.28 -25.77 31.96
C THR A 990 30.87 -26.15 30.61
N TYR A 991 30.04 -26.68 29.72
CA TYR A 991 30.38 -26.99 28.34
C TYR A 991 29.91 -25.87 27.42
N TYR A 992 30.76 -25.44 26.52
CA TYR A 992 30.49 -24.43 25.52
C TYR A 992 30.70 -25.01 24.13
N LEU A 993 29.77 -24.71 23.22
CA LEU A 993 29.95 -24.88 21.80
C LEU A 993 30.26 -23.51 21.19
N GLU A 994 31.38 -23.39 20.50
CA GLU A 994 31.73 -22.21 19.72
C GLU A 994 31.60 -22.51 18.24
N TYR A 995 30.84 -21.70 17.52
CA TYR A 995 30.55 -21.84 16.09
C TYR A 995 30.95 -20.60 15.30
N SER A 996 31.50 -20.80 14.11
CA SER A 996 31.67 -19.77 13.08
C SER A 996 31.74 -20.46 11.72
N GLU A 997 31.07 -19.92 10.70
CA GLU A 997 31.14 -20.44 9.32
C GLU A 997 32.56 -20.47 8.74
N GLN A 998 33.48 -19.72 9.35
CA GLN A 998 34.89 -19.62 8.99
C GLN A 998 35.77 -20.04 10.18
N LEU A 999 35.30 -20.93 11.05
CA LEU A 999 36.04 -21.32 12.24
C LEU A 999 37.35 -22.02 11.87
N GLU A 1000 38.46 -21.39 12.21
CA GLU A 1000 39.77 -22.04 12.26
C GLU A 1000 39.97 -22.61 13.67
N TYR A 1001 40.02 -23.95 13.79
CA TYR A 1001 40.01 -24.63 15.10
C TYR A 1001 41.08 -24.12 16.08
N ALA A 1002 42.29 -23.84 15.58
CA ALA A 1002 43.43 -23.37 16.37
C ALA A 1002 43.39 -21.86 16.68
N ASN A 1003 42.53 -21.09 16.03
CA ASN A 1003 42.47 -19.64 16.18
C ASN A 1003 41.41 -19.26 17.23
N TYR A 1004 41.86 -18.80 18.41
CA TYR A 1004 40.98 -18.40 19.50
C TYR A 1004 40.50 -16.94 19.43
N HIS A 1005 40.89 -16.20 18.40
CA HIS A 1005 40.53 -14.79 18.19
C HIS A 1005 39.44 -14.58 17.14
N VAL A 1006 39.06 -15.64 16.41
CA VAL A 1006 37.95 -15.57 15.44
C VAL A 1006 36.66 -15.18 16.16
N PRO A 1007 35.84 -14.28 15.60
CA PRO A 1007 34.49 -14.02 16.09
C PRO A 1007 33.65 -15.30 16.02
N VAL A 1008 33.13 -15.74 17.16
CA VAL A 1008 32.33 -16.97 17.29
C VAL A 1008 31.00 -16.71 17.98
N GLN A 1009 30.00 -17.52 17.66
CA GLN A 1009 28.80 -17.69 18.47
C GLN A 1009 29.08 -18.74 19.54
N ARG A 1010 28.99 -18.36 20.83
CA ARG A 1010 29.25 -19.26 21.95
C ARG A 1010 27.93 -19.62 22.64
N HIS A 1011 27.63 -20.91 22.71
CA HIS A 1011 26.43 -21.45 23.35
C HIS A 1011 26.82 -22.37 24.52
N VAL A 1012 26.21 -22.18 25.68
CA VAL A 1012 26.30 -23.14 26.79
C VAL A 1012 25.45 -24.35 26.43
N VAL A 1013 26.03 -25.56 26.44
CA VAL A 1013 25.38 -26.82 26.06
C VAL A 1013 25.40 -27.84 27.21
N SER A 1014 24.51 -28.82 27.16
CA SER A 1014 24.48 -29.91 28.13
C SER A 1014 25.66 -30.89 27.93
N TYR A 1015 26.02 -31.63 28.97
CA TYR A 1015 27.04 -32.69 28.87
C TYR A 1015 26.71 -33.71 27.78
N HIS A 1016 25.43 -34.10 27.64
CA HIS A 1016 24.98 -35.05 26.64
C HIS A 1016 25.23 -34.54 25.22
N VAL A 1017 24.81 -33.31 24.91
CA VAL A 1017 25.06 -32.68 23.62
C VAL A 1017 26.56 -32.60 23.34
N ALA A 1018 27.36 -32.10 24.30
CA ALA A 1018 28.80 -32.00 24.13
C ALA A 1018 29.47 -33.37 23.91
N SER A 1019 29.07 -34.41 24.66
CA SER A 1019 29.64 -35.75 24.57
C SER A 1019 29.34 -36.43 23.23
N LEU A 1020 28.11 -36.28 22.72
CA LEU A 1020 27.68 -36.81 21.43
C LEU A 1020 28.39 -36.12 20.26
N LEU A 1021 28.42 -34.78 20.28
CA LEU A 1021 29.10 -33.99 19.26
C LEU A 1021 30.61 -34.31 19.24
N ALA A 1022 31.26 -34.34 20.41
CA ALA A 1022 32.67 -34.72 20.52
C ALA A 1022 32.96 -36.15 20.01
N PHE A 1023 32.03 -37.09 20.21
CA PHE A 1023 32.19 -38.47 19.72
C PHE A 1023 32.07 -38.57 18.19
N GLY A 1024 31.22 -37.76 17.59
CA GLY A 1024 31.05 -37.65 16.14
C GLY A 1024 32.12 -36.80 15.44
N GLN A 1025 32.79 -35.90 16.18
CA GLN A 1025 33.85 -35.03 15.67
C GLN A 1025 35.07 -35.87 15.22
N GLY A 1026 35.32 -35.93 13.90
CA GLY A 1026 36.38 -36.77 13.30
C GLY A 1026 35.93 -37.68 12.14
N LEU A 1027 34.66 -37.60 11.73
CA LEU A 1027 34.20 -38.21 10.48
C LEU A 1027 34.71 -37.41 9.26
N THR A 1028 35.43 -38.05 8.34
CA THR A 1028 35.98 -37.40 7.14
C THR A 1028 35.02 -37.36 5.94
N THR A 1029 33.84 -37.99 6.06
CA THR A 1029 32.91 -38.21 4.95
C THR A 1029 31.85 -37.11 4.86
N LYS A 1030 31.83 -36.33 3.77
CA LYS A 1030 30.92 -35.17 3.58
C LYS A 1030 29.48 -35.49 3.11
N ARG A 1031 29.10 -36.76 2.92
CA ARG A 1031 27.78 -37.17 2.36
C ARG A 1031 26.65 -37.37 3.42
N ALA A 1032 26.79 -36.87 4.65
CA ALA A 1032 25.92 -37.29 5.76
C ALA A 1032 24.50 -36.67 5.79
N LEU A 1033 24.24 -35.56 5.10
CA LEU A 1033 22.93 -34.87 5.12
C LEU A 1033 21.83 -35.62 4.35
N GLU A 1034 22.20 -36.38 3.33
CA GLU A 1034 21.28 -37.19 2.51
C GLU A 1034 21.02 -38.58 3.10
N ASP A 1035 21.72 -38.95 4.19
CA ASP A 1035 21.52 -40.23 4.84
C ASP A 1035 20.14 -40.32 5.50
N ALA A 1036 19.58 -41.54 5.50
CA ALA A 1036 18.31 -41.81 6.17
C ALA A 1036 18.41 -41.54 7.68
N TRP A 1037 17.43 -40.82 8.23
CA TRP A 1037 17.32 -40.58 9.67
C TRP A 1037 17.11 -41.90 10.42
N LYS A 1038 17.96 -42.16 11.43
CA LYS A 1038 17.91 -43.39 12.24
C LYS A 1038 18.13 -43.06 13.71
N LEU A 1039 17.17 -43.45 14.55
CA LEU A 1039 17.30 -43.39 16.01
C LEU A 1039 18.04 -44.63 16.54
N PRO A 1040 18.60 -44.56 17.78
CA PRO A 1040 19.12 -45.73 18.48
C PRO A 1040 18.07 -46.83 18.64
N HIS A 1041 18.50 -48.08 18.82
CA HIS A 1041 17.59 -49.19 19.12
C HIS A 1041 16.84 -48.91 20.44
N GLU A 1042 15.55 -49.23 20.51
CA GLU A 1042 14.65 -48.98 21.67
C GLU A 1042 14.41 -47.51 22.05
N ALA A 1043 14.94 -46.55 21.29
CA ALA A 1043 14.66 -45.14 21.50
C ALA A 1043 13.17 -44.79 21.22
N PRO A 1044 12.58 -43.86 21.98
CA PRO A 1044 11.23 -43.38 21.69
C PRO A 1044 11.17 -42.70 20.31
N PRO A 1045 10.12 -42.98 19.50
CA PRO A 1045 9.96 -42.34 18.20
C PRO A 1045 9.71 -40.83 18.35
N LEU A 1046 9.94 -40.09 17.26
CA LEU A 1046 9.57 -38.67 17.18
C LEU A 1046 8.05 -38.49 17.36
N PRO A 1047 7.59 -37.34 17.89
CA PRO A 1047 6.16 -37.07 18.03
C PRO A 1047 5.39 -37.23 16.71
N THR A 1048 4.19 -37.83 16.77
CA THR A 1048 3.39 -38.11 15.56
C THR A 1048 3.05 -36.85 14.77
N THR A 1049 2.76 -35.74 15.46
CA THR A 1049 2.51 -34.41 14.90
C THR A 1049 3.71 -33.85 14.13
N PHE A 1050 4.93 -34.09 14.61
CA PHE A 1050 6.17 -33.74 13.91
C PHE A 1050 6.32 -34.59 12.62
N VAL A 1051 6.00 -35.89 12.70
CA VAL A 1051 6.12 -36.80 11.54
C VAL A 1051 5.06 -36.51 10.47
N GLN A 1052 3.87 -36.04 10.85
CA GLN A 1052 2.81 -35.62 9.92
C GLN A 1052 3.25 -34.49 8.98
N GLY A 1053 4.26 -33.69 9.33
CA GLY A 1053 4.79 -32.63 8.46
C GLY A 1053 5.43 -33.12 7.15
N PHE A 1054 5.64 -34.42 6.97
CA PHE A 1054 6.38 -34.98 5.83
C PHE A 1054 5.53 -35.78 4.83
N GLU A 1055 4.20 -35.63 4.83
CA GLU A 1055 3.27 -36.42 4.01
C GLU A 1055 3.80 -36.66 2.58
N SER A 1056 4.01 -37.94 2.23
CA SER A 1056 4.55 -38.51 0.95
C SER A 1056 6.06 -38.64 0.76
N ARG A 1057 6.93 -38.09 1.63
CA ARG A 1057 8.39 -38.22 1.47
C ARG A 1057 8.96 -39.40 2.27
N GLN A 1058 9.30 -40.48 1.57
CA GLN A 1058 10.02 -41.63 2.11
C GLN A 1058 11.13 -42.04 1.13
N PRO A 1059 12.38 -42.32 1.59
CA PRO A 1059 12.86 -42.24 2.97
C PRO A 1059 13.13 -40.79 3.43
N LEU A 1060 12.94 -40.51 4.73
CA LEU A 1060 13.29 -39.23 5.35
C LEU A 1060 14.79 -39.15 5.59
N THR A 1061 15.41 -38.05 5.15
CA THR A 1061 16.85 -37.80 5.31
C THR A 1061 17.11 -36.90 6.50
N LEU A 1062 18.35 -36.89 7.01
CA LEU A 1062 18.77 -35.99 8.08
C LEU A 1062 18.50 -34.52 7.72
N ASN A 1063 18.76 -34.12 6.49
CA ASN A 1063 18.47 -32.76 6.00
C ASN A 1063 16.99 -32.40 6.19
N HIS A 1064 16.07 -33.28 5.76
CA HIS A 1064 14.64 -33.03 5.92
C HIS A 1064 14.22 -32.89 7.38
N ILE A 1065 14.77 -33.73 8.27
CA ILE A 1065 14.46 -33.67 9.71
C ILE A 1065 14.98 -32.38 10.34
N LEU A 1066 16.22 -32.00 10.06
CA LEU A 1066 16.84 -30.80 10.62
C LEU A 1066 16.19 -29.52 10.07
N ASP A 1067 15.87 -29.46 8.79
CA ASP A 1067 15.18 -28.30 8.19
C ASP A 1067 13.79 -28.12 8.79
N HIS A 1068 13.02 -29.21 8.98
CA HIS A 1068 11.71 -29.16 9.61
C HIS A 1068 11.77 -28.80 11.10
N ALA A 1069 12.72 -29.38 11.84
CA ALA A 1069 12.94 -29.03 13.25
C ALA A 1069 13.37 -27.57 13.41
N SER A 1070 14.26 -27.09 12.55
CA SER A 1070 14.70 -25.70 12.49
C SER A 1070 13.53 -24.75 12.26
N ASP A 1071 12.63 -25.07 11.32
CA ASP A 1071 11.43 -24.28 11.04
C ASP A 1071 10.48 -24.23 12.25
N ILE A 1072 10.17 -25.38 12.86
CA ILE A 1072 9.33 -25.46 14.08
C ILE A 1072 9.93 -24.65 15.22
N VAL A 1073 11.23 -24.83 15.51
CA VAL A 1073 11.95 -24.11 16.56
C VAL A 1073 11.92 -22.61 16.28
N ASN A 1074 12.16 -22.19 15.03
CA ASN A 1074 12.11 -20.78 14.63
C ASN A 1074 10.73 -20.18 14.86
N GLN A 1075 9.67 -20.83 14.37
CA GLN A 1075 8.29 -20.34 14.54
C GLN A 1075 7.87 -20.28 16.01
N ALA A 1076 8.25 -21.26 16.82
CA ALA A 1076 8.01 -21.22 18.26
C ALA A 1076 8.78 -20.08 18.93
N ASN A 1077 10.07 -19.90 18.61
CA ASN A 1077 10.92 -18.85 19.16
C ASN A 1077 10.39 -17.44 18.90
N LEU A 1078 9.83 -17.19 17.72
CA LEU A 1078 9.23 -15.90 17.37
C LEU A 1078 8.06 -15.50 18.27
N LEU A 1079 7.41 -16.48 18.93
CA LEU A 1079 6.33 -16.21 19.88
C LEU A 1079 6.81 -16.21 21.33
N VAL A 1080 7.74 -17.11 21.70
CA VAL A 1080 8.08 -17.38 23.10
C VAL A 1080 9.39 -16.74 23.57
N LEU A 1081 10.16 -16.10 22.69
CA LEU A 1081 11.39 -15.38 23.02
C LEU A 1081 11.31 -13.92 22.55
N PRO A 1082 12.14 -13.03 23.10
CA PRO A 1082 12.33 -11.70 22.52
C PRO A 1082 12.74 -11.78 21.05
N GLY A 1083 12.20 -10.90 20.20
CA GLY A 1083 12.45 -10.90 18.75
C GLY A 1083 13.94 -10.89 18.40
N ILE A 1084 14.75 -10.09 19.10
CA ILE A 1084 16.21 -10.03 18.95
C ILE A 1084 16.91 -11.34 19.30
N VAL A 1085 16.40 -12.08 20.30
CA VAL A 1085 16.94 -13.38 20.68
C VAL A 1085 16.57 -14.43 19.64
N ALA A 1086 15.31 -14.44 19.19
CA ALA A 1086 14.85 -15.34 18.14
C ALA A 1086 15.63 -15.13 16.83
N GLY A 1087 15.86 -13.87 16.43
CA GLY A 1087 16.64 -13.52 15.24
C GLY A 1087 18.11 -13.93 15.34
N ALA A 1088 18.73 -13.80 16.52
CA ALA A 1088 20.09 -14.27 16.76
C ALA A 1088 20.20 -15.80 16.68
N LEU A 1089 19.27 -16.54 17.31
CA LEU A 1089 19.25 -18.01 17.30
C LEU A 1089 18.92 -18.62 15.93
N ALA A 1090 18.27 -17.85 15.06
CA ALA A 1090 17.98 -18.22 13.68
C ALA A 1090 19.09 -17.82 12.69
N GLY A 1091 20.13 -17.09 13.14
CA GLY A 1091 21.18 -16.57 12.28
C GLY A 1091 20.74 -15.41 11.37
N ARG A 1092 19.57 -14.82 11.59
CA ARG A 1092 19.10 -13.61 10.88
C ARG A 1092 19.83 -12.35 11.36
N ILE A 1093 20.30 -12.37 12.62
CA ILE A 1093 21.15 -11.34 13.21
C ILE A 1093 22.53 -11.93 13.42
N ALA A 1094 23.55 -11.23 12.97
CA ALA A 1094 24.94 -11.59 13.25
C ALA A 1094 25.24 -11.38 14.75
N ALA A 1095 25.11 -12.44 15.54
CA ALA A 1095 25.55 -12.45 16.93
C ALA A 1095 27.02 -12.88 17.01
N THR A 1096 27.82 -12.18 17.81
CA THR A 1096 29.20 -12.58 18.12
C THR A 1096 29.43 -12.51 19.62
N SER A 1097 30.20 -13.46 20.13
CA SER A 1097 30.61 -13.52 21.52
C SER A 1097 31.96 -12.86 21.71
N LEU A 1098 32.20 -12.31 22.91
CA LEU A 1098 33.53 -11.87 23.30
C LEU A 1098 34.53 -13.04 23.19
N PRO A 1099 35.81 -12.78 22.86
CA PRO A 1099 36.84 -13.81 22.95
C PRO A 1099 36.85 -14.45 24.34
N MET A 1100 37.11 -15.76 24.43
CA MET A 1100 36.97 -16.49 25.70
C MET A 1100 37.88 -15.91 26.81
N GLN A 1101 39.05 -15.39 26.44
CA GLN A 1101 39.96 -14.67 27.34
C GLN A 1101 39.28 -13.42 27.95
N ALA A 1102 38.59 -12.63 27.14
CA ALA A 1102 37.89 -11.43 27.56
C ALA A 1102 36.67 -11.76 28.42
N GLN A 1103 35.91 -12.80 28.06
CA GLN A 1103 34.79 -13.27 28.87
C GLN A 1103 35.27 -13.73 30.25
N VAL A 1104 36.31 -14.55 30.34
CA VAL A 1104 36.86 -15.02 31.62
C VAL A 1104 37.44 -13.87 32.43
N ARG A 1105 38.08 -12.90 31.78
CA ARG A 1105 38.53 -11.68 32.44
C ARG A 1105 37.36 -10.87 33.01
N MET A 1106 36.29 -10.68 32.26
CA MET A 1106 35.12 -9.91 32.72
C MET A 1106 34.38 -10.60 33.86
N VAL A 1107 34.16 -11.92 33.75
CA VAL A 1107 33.37 -12.68 34.73
C VAL A 1107 34.19 -13.05 35.96
N GLN A 1108 35.51 -13.29 35.81
CA GLN A 1108 36.34 -13.89 36.86
C GLN A 1108 37.51 -13.00 37.30
N GLY A 1109 37.74 -11.85 36.65
CA GLY A 1109 38.86 -10.96 36.94
C GLY A 1109 40.24 -11.53 36.58
N LYS A 1110 40.31 -12.68 35.89
CA LYS A 1110 41.55 -13.39 35.56
C LYS A 1110 41.79 -13.43 34.05
N SER A 1111 43.03 -13.24 33.61
CA SER A 1111 43.41 -13.37 32.21
C SER A 1111 43.82 -14.82 31.90
N LEU A 1112 43.21 -15.42 30.88
CA LEU A 1112 43.66 -16.70 30.32
C LEU A 1112 44.62 -16.44 29.16
N VAL A 1113 45.64 -17.28 29.03
CA VAL A 1113 46.55 -17.32 27.87
C VAL A 1113 46.27 -18.63 27.13
N PHE A 1114 45.91 -18.52 25.85
CA PHE A 1114 45.78 -19.71 24.98
C PHE A 1114 47.15 -19.99 24.33
N PRO A 1115 47.44 -21.24 23.91
CA PRO A 1115 48.63 -21.54 23.14
C PRO A 1115 48.65 -20.72 21.84
N ASP A 1116 49.83 -20.24 21.43
CA ASP A 1116 49.98 -19.54 20.16
C ASP A 1116 49.53 -20.46 19.00
N PRO A 1117 48.81 -19.92 17.99
CA PRO A 1117 48.44 -20.71 16.82
C PRO A 1117 49.71 -21.23 16.13
N PRO A 1118 49.70 -22.44 15.53
CA PRO A 1118 50.85 -22.93 14.78
C PRO A 1118 51.14 -21.95 13.63
N THR A 1119 52.25 -21.23 13.73
CA THR A 1119 52.72 -20.29 12.71
C THR A 1119 52.96 -21.04 11.41
N VAL A 1120 52.10 -20.81 10.41
CA VAL A 1120 52.42 -21.11 9.02
C VAL A 1120 53.52 -20.11 8.62
N THR A 1121 54.74 -20.60 8.51
CA THR A 1121 55.85 -19.87 7.90
C THR A 1121 55.57 -19.69 6.42
N GLU A 1122 54.88 -18.61 6.06
CA GLU A 1122 55.06 -17.97 4.76
C GLU A 1122 55.57 -16.55 5.02
N GLY A 1123 56.72 -16.25 4.39
CA GLY A 1123 57.50 -15.04 4.62
C GLY A 1123 56.72 -13.78 4.27
N GLY A 1124 56.15 -13.16 5.29
CA GLY A 1124 55.75 -11.77 5.33
C GLY A 1124 55.88 -11.35 6.78
N THR A 1125 56.75 -10.38 7.05
CA THR A 1125 56.88 -9.77 8.37
C THR A 1125 55.53 -9.23 8.82
N ALA A 1126 54.80 -10.01 9.62
CA ALA A 1126 53.67 -9.52 10.38
C ALA A 1126 54.22 -8.45 11.35
N PRO A 1127 53.72 -7.21 11.33
CA PRO A 1127 54.13 -6.24 12.32
C PRO A 1127 53.54 -6.71 13.66
N THR A 1128 54.42 -7.06 14.58
CA THR A 1128 54.12 -7.24 16.00
C THR A 1128 53.65 -5.90 16.56
N MET A 1129 52.39 -5.53 16.30
CA MET A 1129 51.72 -4.43 16.99
C MET A 1129 50.92 -5.03 18.14
N THR A 1130 51.64 -5.43 19.19
CA THR A 1130 51.12 -5.28 20.56
C THR A 1130 50.44 -3.91 20.66
N PRO A 1131 49.17 -3.81 21.10
CA PRO A 1131 48.48 -2.52 21.17
C PRO A 1131 49.10 -1.66 22.29
N ALA A 1132 50.16 -0.93 21.93
CA ALA A 1132 50.64 0.24 22.65
C ALA A 1132 49.58 1.36 22.70
N LEU A 1133 48.47 1.23 21.97
CA LEU A 1133 47.28 2.09 22.00
C LEU A 1133 46.47 2.02 23.31
N LEU A 1134 46.80 1.10 24.22
CA LEU A 1134 46.20 1.06 25.57
C LEU A 1134 46.69 2.20 26.49
N ARG A 1135 47.61 3.06 26.03
CA ARG A 1135 48.07 4.28 26.71
C ARG A 1135 48.03 5.49 25.76
N ALA A 1136 46.88 5.81 25.19
CA ALA A 1136 46.70 7.11 24.55
C ALA A 1136 46.14 8.11 25.58
N GLU A 1137 47.04 8.82 26.28
CA GLU A 1137 46.74 10.10 26.95
C GLU A 1137 46.60 11.25 25.93
N GLY A 1138 46.06 10.96 24.73
CA GLY A 1138 45.95 11.92 23.63
C GLY A 1138 44.70 12.79 23.77
N GLY A 1139 44.86 14.10 23.62
CA GLY A 1139 43.76 15.06 23.70
C GLY A 1139 42.70 14.84 22.61
N LYS A 1140 41.45 15.24 22.90
CA LYS A 1140 40.25 15.14 22.02
C LYS A 1140 40.50 15.53 20.55
N HIS A 1141 41.37 16.51 20.31
CA HIS A 1141 41.70 17.01 18.98
C HIS A 1141 42.53 16.03 18.15
N GLU A 1142 43.41 15.26 18.79
CA GLU A 1142 44.28 14.28 18.12
C GLU A 1142 43.46 13.06 17.65
N LEU A 1143 42.49 12.64 18.47
CA LEU A 1143 41.53 11.58 18.14
C LEU A 1143 40.59 11.99 16.99
N GLN A 1144 40.16 13.26 16.94
CA GLN A 1144 39.37 13.78 15.81
C GLN A 1144 40.16 13.78 14.49
N GLN A 1145 41.45 14.12 14.54
CA GLN A 1145 42.32 14.05 13.36
C GLN A 1145 42.54 12.61 12.90
N GLN A 1146 42.72 11.67 13.83
CA GLN A 1146 42.84 10.25 13.52
C GLN A 1146 41.56 9.69 12.90
N ALA A 1147 40.38 10.03 13.44
CA ALA A 1147 39.10 9.65 12.85
C ALA A 1147 38.91 10.24 11.44
N SER A 1148 39.31 11.51 11.24
CA SER A 1148 39.25 12.16 9.92
C SER A 1148 40.17 11.50 8.88
N ARG A 1149 41.36 11.06 9.30
CA ARG A 1149 42.29 10.31 8.43
C ARG A 1149 41.73 8.93 8.09
N LEU A 1150 41.25 8.19 9.09
CA LEU A 1150 40.61 6.89 8.88
C LEU A 1150 39.45 6.97 7.88
N PHE A 1151 38.61 8.00 7.99
CA PHE A 1151 37.50 8.20 7.06
C PHE A 1151 37.98 8.45 5.62
N LYS A 1152 39.07 9.22 5.45
CA LYS A 1152 39.70 9.43 4.14
C LYS A 1152 40.29 8.14 3.57
N ASP A 1153 40.99 7.37 4.38
CA ASP A 1153 41.65 6.13 3.95
C ASP A 1153 40.60 5.07 3.54
N VAL A 1154 39.55 4.91 4.34
CA VAL A 1154 38.41 4.03 4.01
C VAL A 1154 37.72 4.50 2.73
N LYS A 1155 37.48 5.81 2.59
CA LYS A 1155 36.87 6.38 1.39
C LYS A 1155 37.72 6.11 0.15
N GLN A 1156 39.04 6.26 0.23
CA GLN A 1156 39.96 6.00 -0.87
C GLN A 1156 39.94 4.52 -1.31
N ILE A 1157 39.85 3.59 -0.36
CA ILE A 1157 39.71 2.15 -0.65
C ILE A 1157 38.35 1.86 -1.32
N LEU A 1158 37.29 2.52 -0.87
CA LEU A 1158 35.94 2.34 -1.41
C LEU A 1158 35.73 3.02 -2.77
N GLU A 1159 36.45 4.10 -3.08
CA GLU A 1159 36.41 4.78 -4.39
C GLU A 1159 36.88 3.86 -5.54
N GLY A 1160 37.70 2.85 -5.25
CA GLY A 1160 38.12 1.82 -6.21
C GLY A 1160 37.25 0.55 -6.21
N TYR A 1161 36.16 0.49 -5.44
CA TYR A 1161 35.36 -0.71 -5.29
C TYR A 1161 34.65 -1.11 -6.58
N THR A 1162 34.81 -2.38 -6.97
CA THR A 1162 33.98 -3.05 -7.97
C THR A 1162 33.43 -4.36 -7.41
N LYS A 1163 32.23 -4.76 -7.83
CA LYS A 1163 31.55 -5.99 -7.35
C LYS A 1163 32.43 -7.26 -7.41
N PRO A 1164 33.28 -7.47 -8.44
CA PRO A 1164 34.20 -8.62 -8.49
C PRO A 1164 35.34 -8.58 -7.44
N GLN A 1165 35.69 -7.40 -6.93
CA GLN A 1165 36.80 -7.20 -6.00
C GLN A 1165 36.37 -7.24 -4.53
N ALA A 1166 35.10 -7.52 -4.23
CA ALA A 1166 34.55 -7.43 -2.87
C ALA A 1166 35.37 -8.15 -1.79
N LYS A 1167 35.90 -9.35 -2.08
CA LYS A 1167 36.78 -10.07 -1.14
C LYS A 1167 38.14 -9.40 -0.95
N SER A 1168 38.71 -8.83 -2.01
CA SER A 1168 39.98 -8.10 -1.96
C SER A 1168 39.82 -6.79 -1.20
N THR A 1169 38.79 -6.01 -1.51
CA THR A 1169 38.46 -4.75 -0.82
C THR A 1169 38.16 -5.00 0.66
N ALA A 1170 37.43 -6.06 1.01
CA ALA A 1170 37.20 -6.44 2.41
C ALA A 1170 38.51 -6.75 3.16
N LYS A 1171 39.42 -7.51 2.55
CA LYS A 1171 40.76 -7.76 3.10
C LYS A 1171 41.60 -6.49 3.23
N SER A 1172 41.48 -5.54 2.31
CA SER A 1172 42.16 -4.24 2.41
C SER A 1172 41.58 -3.33 3.51
N LEU A 1173 40.31 -3.55 3.90
CA LEU A 1173 39.64 -2.82 4.99
C LEU A 1173 39.85 -3.45 6.38
N GLU A 1174 40.25 -4.73 6.47
CA GLU A 1174 40.53 -5.41 7.75
C GLU A 1174 41.55 -4.67 8.64
N PRO A 1175 42.70 -4.17 8.13
CA PRO A 1175 43.66 -3.41 8.92
C PRO A 1175 43.08 -2.11 9.50
N ALA A 1176 42.22 -1.42 8.72
CA ALA A 1176 41.53 -0.20 9.14
C ALA A 1176 40.45 -0.47 10.21
N SER A 1177 39.90 -1.68 10.22
CA SER A 1177 38.87 -2.12 11.16
C SER A 1177 39.42 -2.46 12.55
N PHE A 1178 40.68 -2.89 12.65
CA PHE A 1178 41.34 -3.16 13.93
C PHE A 1178 41.62 -1.89 14.77
N MET A 1179 41.66 -0.70 14.16
CA MET A 1179 41.74 0.59 14.88
C MET A 1179 40.46 0.90 15.70
N ARG A 1180 39.34 0.23 15.40
CA ARG A 1180 37.99 0.52 15.95
C ARG A 1180 37.84 0.19 17.45
N VAL A 1181 38.58 -0.81 17.96
CA VAL A 1181 38.51 -1.26 19.37
C VAL A 1181 38.98 -0.19 20.37
N SER A 1182 39.72 0.84 19.91
CA SER A 1182 40.25 1.90 20.78
C SER A 1182 39.32 3.10 20.93
N ILE A 1183 38.47 3.40 19.92
CA ILE A 1183 37.54 4.55 19.96
C ILE A 1183 36.26 4.22 20.75
N GLU A 1184 35.78 2.97 20.72
CA GLU A 1184 34.59 2.53 21.48
C GLU A 1184 34.79 2.59 23.01
N ARG A 1185 36.04 2.60 23.50
CA ARG A 1185 36.31 2.70 24.94
C ARG A 1185 35.92 4.03 25.57
N PHE A 1186 35.87 5.14 24.83
CA PHE A 1186 35.43 6.43 25.39
C PHE A 1186 33.89 6.57 25.48
N GLY A 1187 33.15 5.94 24.56
CA GLY A 1187 31.69 5.81 24.69
C GLY A 1187 31.29 4.93 25.88
N ALA A 1188 32.09 3.90 26.17
CA ALA A 1188 31.85 3.00 27.29
C ALA A 1188 32.17 3.58 28.68
N VAL A 1189 32.99 4.65 28.78
CA VAL A 1189 33.28 5.30 30.08
C VAL A 1189 32.13 6.22 30.51
N GLY A 1190 31.38 6.79 29.57
CA GLY A 1190 30.11 7.48 29.87
C GLY A 1190 28.98 6.52 30.28
N CYS A 1191 28.91 5.32 29.70
CA CYS A 1191 27.93 4.29 30.08
C CYS A 1191 28.26 3.52 31.36
N ARG A 1192 29.48 3.62 31.90
CA ARG A 1192 29.90 2.89 33.12
C ARG A 1192 29.26 3.36 34.42
N LEU A 1193 28.47 4.43 34.39
CA LEU A 1193 27.66 4.86 35.54
C LEU A 1193 26.19 4.41 35.49
N GLN A 1194 25.74 3.72 34.43
CA GLN A 1194 24.34 3.25 34.32
C GLN A 1194 24.17 1.73 34.26
N SER A 1195 25.25 0.95 34.14
CA SER A 1195 25.16 -0.52 34.17
C SER A 1195 25.26 -1.14 35.57
N SER A 1196 25.56 -0.36 36.62
CA SER A 1196 25.63 -0.88 38.00
C SER A 1196 24.26 -0.98 38.70
N THR A 1197 23.20 -0.41 38.15
CA THR A 1197 21.84 -0.44 38.74
C THR A 1197 20.90 -1.46 38.11
N ALA A 1198 21.20 -2.00 36.92
CA ALA A 1198 20.34 -2.98 36.23
C ALA A 1198 20.71 -4.46 36.49
N VAL A 1199 21.81 -4.73 37.19
CA VAL A 1199 22.30 -6.11 37.46
C VAL A 1199 21.89 -6.62 38.86
N SER A 1200 21.01 -5.92 39.58
CA SER A 1200 20.48 -6.40 40.88
C SER A 1200 19.03 -6.92 40.86
N MET A 1201 18.37 -6.98 39.69
CA MET A 1201 17.04 -7.59 39.56
C MET A 1201 16.88 -8.35 38.24
N ALA A 1202 17.66 -9.42 38.06
CA ALA A 1202 17.40 -10.50 37.12
C ALA A 1202 17.79 -11.83 37.77
#